data_AF-A0A947MNQ7-F1
#
_entry.id   AF-A0A947MNQ7-F1
#
_cell.length_a   1.000
_cell.length_b   1.000
_cell.length_c   1.000
_cell.angle_alpha   90.00
_cell.angle_beta   90.00
_cell.angle_gamma   90.00
#
_symmetry.space_group_name_H-M   'P 1'
#
loop_
_entity.id
_entity.type
_entity.pdbx_description
1 polymer ?
#
loop_
_entity_poly.entity_id
_entity_poly.type
_entity_poly.pdbx_seq_one_letter_code
_entity_poly.pdbx_strand_id
1 'polypeptide(L)'
;MRASRRPDIRNQGLLWFSLLVAAVHGFAPSASACGGFFCNAVDPVPILQAGERVLFAQEGDTTIMHVEVAWEGPSTSFGWLLPLAALPLGPDGKPVPLDETLRLSHASIFDTLQTRTAPSYRVQNTFADGGCNMFPGGGSADSASFGDSTSSGPFEPPVAVLQEAAVGPYTAQILEATDADALFAWLNDNGYTQDEKARPLLAEYVAKGYVFLGLRLQNNKTTGDLRPVQLRLTEDAPCVPLKLTSIAAVQDMPILVFVLGPARAIPKNNFHAVVNPKALSWPGAGNYQQIIAEAVDPVQGHAFITEYSGSTGEFSSTFSTTQQSAATALRAATTMADVLSGYDYLGLPKDETYAAIVQDEVLMPAGLKGYPYGDCYYGGGGGWDPWLDASDLSCPPNEEHVTTEAEFYNYLDWWVTSGGVSLDAHALALRDRLIAEIVVPLAEVQTTFDKAPKLTRFLTILDPEEMTRDPIFAFNSELPDVTRDNVLRTVIHQTSCDDGYIEATYPDGTVHILECGGFCGSQATLPPVPGEAALKYVEVIDESGAPLPVAPDQYGAVDGYLSMAVAGSPTIPQGVDVTPPAPGPVVTGNTEGRPVTSIPGGSESGNGASGATESSNGGTGGCGASSSASGAFWLWLGLLGAFAVRRARLRAPPS
;
A
#
# COMPACT_ATOMS: atom_id res chain seq x y z
N MET A 1 80.01 -26.26 -23.16
CA MET A 1 81.46 -25.93 -23.20
C MET A 1 81.62 -24.43 -23.51
N ARG A 2 82.82 -23.85 -23.32
CA ARG A 2 83.33 -22.49 -23.70
C ARG A 2 82.27 -21.48 -24.22
N ALA A 3 81.91 -20.37 -23.55
CA ALA A 3 82.67 -19.29 -22.87
C ALA A 3 83.28 -18.20 -23.78
N SER A 4 83.14 -16.94 -23.32
CA SER A 4 84.04 -15.76 -23.51
C SER A 4 83.89 -14.89 -24.79
N ARG A 5 84.08 -13.54 -24.78
CA ARG A 5 84.34 -12.55 -23.68
C ARG A 5 84.28 -11.05 -24.15
N ARG A 6 83.96 -10.14 -23.21
CA ARG A 6 84.48 -8.72 -23.00
C ARG A 6 84.06 -7.58 -23.97
N PRO A 7 84.32 -6.29 -23.63
CA PRO A 7 84.20 -5.55 -22.33
C PRO A 7 83.42 -4.19 -22.48
N ASP A 8 82.63 -3.65 -21.53
CA ASP A 8 82.91 -3.08 -20.18
C ASP A 8 83.69 -1.73 -20.15
N ILE A 9 83.00 -0.63 -19.76
CA ILE A 9 83.54 0.53 -19.01
C ILE A 9 82.56 1.02 -17.91
N ARG A 10 82.74 0.50 -16.69
CA ARG A 10 82.85 1.22 -15.37
C ARG A 10 81.92 2.40 -15.00
N ASN A 11 81.13 2.20 -13.94
CA ASN A 11 81.31 2.77 -12.58
C ASN A 11 80.23 2.14 -11.64
N GLN A 12 80.50 1.50 -10.50
CA GLN A 12 81.13 1.95 -9.23
C GLN A 12 80.42 3.18 -8.60
N GLY A 13 79.77 3.13 -7.41
CA GLY A 13 79.34 2.01 -6.57
C GLY A 13 79.78 2.10 -5.08
N LEU A 14 78.84 1.92 -4.14
CA LEU A 14 78.96 1.61 -2.68
C LEU A 14 77.52 1.16 -2.25
N LEU A 15 77.19 0.02 -1.60
CA LEU A 15 77.62 -0.59 -0.32
C LEU A 15 77.21 0.31 0.88
N TRP A 16 76.51 -0.13 1.94
CA TRP A 16 76.17 -1.46 2.54
C TRP A 16 74.87 -1.30 3.44
N PHE A 17 74.21 -2.27 4.13
CA PHE A 17 74.42 -3.69 4.46
C PHE A 17 73.10 -4.45 4.85
N SER A 18 73.21 -5.77 5.10
CA SER A 18 72.53 -6.74 6.01
C SER A 18 71.50 -6.30 7.09
N LEU A 19 70.65 -7.16 7.72
CA LEU A 19 70.17 -8.56 7.47
C LEU A 19 69.19 -8.98 8.60
N LEU A 20 68.07 -9.68 8.31
CA LEU A 20 67.43 -10.65 9.22
C LEU A 20 66.39 -11.53 8.50
N VAL A 21 66.19 -12.76 9.00
CA VAL A 21 65.22 -13.75 8.48
C VAL A 21 64.40 -14.29 9.65
N ALA A 22 63.08 -14.33 9.48
CA ALA A 22 62.16 -15.12 10.30
C ALA A 22 61.06 -15.69 9.38
N ALA A 23 60.67 -16.94 9.59
CA ALA A 23 59.69 -17.63 8.76
C ALA A 23 58.55 -18.20 9.61
N VAL A 24 57.31 -17.89 9.23
CA VAL A 24 56.08 -18.51 9.74
C VAL A 24 55.19 -18.81 8.53
N HIS A 25 54.50 -19.95 8.53
CA HIS A 25 53.59 -20.36 7.46
C HIS A 25 52.14 -20.02 7.77
N GLY A 26 51.35 -19.79 6.71
CA GLY A 26 49.92 -20.04 6.70
C GLY A 26 49.02 -18.87 7.09
N PHE A 27 48.51 -18.14 6.11
CA PHE A 27 47.11 -18.20 5.65
C PHE A 27 46.93 -17.19 4.50
N ALA A 28 46.16 -17.54 3.48
CA ALA A 28 45.83 -16.65 2.37
C ALA A 28 44.39 -16.14 2.53
N PRO A 29 44.17 -14.84 2.82
CA PRO A 29 42.87 -14.22 2.59
C PRO A 29 42.67 -14.04 1.08
N SER A 30 41.42 -14.22 0.62
CA SER A 30 41.05 -14.07 -0.79
C SER A 30 41.29 -12.64 -1.30
N ALA A 31 41.61 -12.51 -2.59
CA ALA A 31 41.57 -11.22 -3.25
C ALA A 31 40.12 -10.70 -3.30
N SER A 32 39.84 -9.58 -2.62
CA SER A 32 38.62 -8.81 -2.83
C SER A 32 38.91 -7.65 -3.78
N ALA A 33 38.18 -7.58 -4.89
CA ALA A 33 38.28 -6.48 -5.85
C ALA A 33 37.26 -5.40 -5.49
N CYS A 34 37.58 -4.55 -4.51
CA CYS A 34 36.82 -3.33 -4.28
C CYS A 34 37.10 -2.34 -5.44
N GLY A 35 36.17 -2.24 -6.38
CA GLY A 35 36.24 -1.28 -7.50
C GLY A 35 36.26 0.16 -7.00
N GLY A 36 37.13 0.99 -7.59
CA GLY A 36 37.21 2.41 -7.27
C GLY A 36 36.05 3.21 -7.89
N PHE A 37 35.60 4.25 -7.17
CA PHE A 37 34.65 5.24 -7.69
C PHE A 37 35.20 5.91 -8.96
N PHE A 38 34.35 6.01 -9.99
CA PHE A 38 34.48 6.99 -11.06
C PHE A 38 33.12 7.64 -11.28
N CYS A 39 32.97 8.89 -10.85
CA CYS A 39 31.80 9.69 -11.16
C CYS A 39 31.92 10.27 -12.57
N ASN A 40 30.83 10.23 -13.33
CA ASN A 40 30.44 11.36 -14.17
C ASN A 40 29.07 11.81 -13.64
N ALA A 41 28.82 13.12 -13.67
CA ALA A 41 27.55 13.70 -13.25
C ALA A 41 26.57 13.78 -14.43
N VAL A 42 25.36 14.30 -14.14
CA VAL A 42 24.22 14.47 -15.07
C VAL A 42 23.48 13.16 -15.38
N ASP A 43 22.75 12.69 -14.36
CA ASP A 43 21.33 12.31 -14.48
C ASP A 43 20.69 12.59 -13.10
N PRO A 44 19.51 13.23 -13.00
CA PRO A 44 18.78 13.31 -11.74
C PRO A 44 18.22 11.93 -11.40
N VAL A 45 18.25 11.55 -10.11
CA VAL A 45 17.46 10.38 -9.66
C VAL A 45 15.99 10.75 -9.82
N PRO A 46 15.20 10.01 -10.63
CA PRO A 46 13.81 10.35 -10.85
C PRO A 46 13.02 10.19 -9.54
N ILE A 47 12.07 11.10 -9.34
CA ILE A 47 10.98 10.90 -8.38
C ILE A 47 10.11 9.75 -8.90
N LEU A 48 9.76 8.82 -8.01
CA LEU A 48 8.90 7.69 -8.34
C LEU A 48 7.71 7.59 -7.38
N GLN A 49 6.55 7.22 -7.91
CA GLN A 49 5.36 6.83 -7.18
C GLN A 49 5.49 5.33 -6.86
N ALA A 50 5.39 5.00 -5.57
CA ALA A 50 5.56 3.66 -5.01
C ALA A 50 4.24 2.92 -4.75
N GLY A 51 3.11 3.57 -5.01
CA GLY A 51 1.76 3.00 -4.87
C GLY A 51 0.67 4.06 -4.96
N GLU A 52 -0.58 3.61 -5.13
CA GLU A 52 -1.75 4.50 -5.18
C GLU A 52 -2.92 3.92 -4.38
N ARG A 53 -3.56 4.73 -3.52
CA ARG A 53 -4.81 4.39 -2.82
C ARG A 53 -5.89 5.39 -3.25
N VAL A 54 -6.96 4.89 -3.87
CA VAL A 54 -8.06 5.71 -4.39
C VAL A 54 -9.38 5.25 -3.79
N LEU A 55 -10.23 6.19 -3.37
CA LEU A 55 -11.61 5.95 -2.93
C LEU A 55 -12.55 6.83 -3.75
N PHE A 56 -13.38 6.18 -4.55
CA PHE A 56 -14.46 6.81 -5.29
C PHE A 56 -15.79 6.66 -4.55
N ALA A 57 -16.60 7.71 -4.52
CA ALA A 57 -18.00 7.67 -4.12
C ALA A 57 -18.87 8.32 -5.21
N GLN A 58 -19.73 7.52 -5.83
CA GLN A 58 -20.64 7.99 -6.87
C GLN A 58 -21.90 8.60 -6.24
N GLU A 59 -22.18 9.87 -6.55
CA GLU A 59 -23.34 10.65 -6.08
C GLU A 59 -24.25 11.06 -7.25
N GLY A 60 -24.72 10.08 -8.03
CA GLY A 60 -25.40 10.33 -9.30
C GLY A 60 -24.41 10.76 -10.37
N ASP A 61 -24.68 11.86 -11.07
CA ASP A 61 -23.85 12.41 -12.16
C ASP A 61 -22.58 13.12 -11.64
N THR A 62 -22.00 12.65 -10.54
CA THR A 62 -20.82 13.22 -9.89
C THR A 62 -20.07 12.15 -9.11
N THR A 63 -18.75 12.10 -9.28
CA THR A 63 -17.87 11.21 -8.53
C THR A 63 -17.02 12.03 -7.56
N ILE A 64 -17.11 11.75 -6.26
CA ILE A 64 -16.13 12.24 -5.28
C ILE A 64 -14.95 11.27 -5.30
N MET A 65 -13.76 11.75 -5.60
CA MET A 65 -12.51 10.98 -5.55
C MET A 65 -11.67 11.47 -4.38
N HIS A 66 -11.40 10.60 -3.41
CA HIS A 66 -10.29 10.75 -2.47
C HIS A 66 -9.09 9.96 -3.02
N VAL A 67 -7.89 10.51 -2.99
CA VAL A 67 -6.69 9.86 -3.54
C VAL A 67 -5.45 10.20 -2.70
N GLU A 68 -4.61 9.19 -2.52
CA GLU A 68 -3.33 9.22 -1.83
C GLU A 68 -2.28 8.51 -2.69
N VAL A 69 -1.10 9.13 -2.83
CA VAL A 69 0.05 8.58 -3.56
C VAL A 69 1.19 8.28 -2.59
N ALA A 70 1.76 7.08 -2.67
CA ALA A 70 3.01 6.74 -2.00
C ALA A 70 4.19 7.09 -2.93
N TRP A 71 5.35 7.45 -2.38
CA TRP A 71 6.41 8.13 -3.14
C TRP A 71 7.82 7.80 -2.64
N GLU A 72 8.79 7.83 -3.54
CA GLU A 72 10.24 7.69 -3.29
C GLU A 72 11.04 8.79 -4.02
N GLY A 73 12.02 9.40 -3.33
CA GLY A 73 12.89 10.43 -3.91
C GLY A 73 13.51 11.40 -2.88
N PRO A 74 13.92 12.63 -3.30
CA PRO A 74 14.36 13.71 -2.42
C PRO A 74 13.19 14.51 -1.84
N SER A 75 13.14 14.71 -0.52
CA SER A 75 11.93 15.14 0.21
C SER A 75 11.47 16.58 -0.04
N THR A 76 12.22 17.36 -0.80
CA THR A 76 11.94 18.76 -1.15
C THR A 76 11.23 18.95 -2.50
N SER A 77 11.21 17.91 -3.35
CA SER A 77 11.08 18.08 -4.81
C SER A 77 9.78 17.54 -5.42
N PHE A 78 8.76 17.24 -4.61
CA PHE A 78 7.50 16.63 -5.07
C PHE A 78 6.70 17.54 -6.02
N GLY A 79 6.38 16.98 -7.19
CA GLY A 79 5.38 17.47 -8.13
C GLY A 79 4.57 16.30 -8.69
N TRP A 80 3.25 16.42 -8.69
CA TRP A 80 2.30 15.42 -9.18
C TRP A 80 1.30 16.07 -10.14
N LEU A 81 0.90 15.35 -11.19
CA LEU A 81 0.08 15.87 -12.29
C LEU A 81 -1.09 14.93 -12.54
N LEU A 82 -2.30 15.44 -12.31
CA LEU A 82 -3.54 14.68 -12.46
C LEU A 82 -4.36 15.23 -13.65
N PRO A 83 -4.66 14.43 -14.68
CA PRO A 83 -5.47 14.86 -15.81
C PRO A 83 -6.96 14.71 -15.47
N LEU A 84 -7.77 15.71 -15.80
CA LEU A 84 -9.22 15.76 -15.57
C LEU A 84 -9.95 15.88 -16.91
N ALA A 85 -11.01 15.09 -17.14
CA ALA A 85 -11.67 15.05 -18.46
C ALA A 85 -12.38 16.35 -18.80
N ALA A 86 -12.79 17.12 -17.78
CA ALA A 86 -13.29 18.48 -17.91
C ALA A 86 -12.92 19.32 -16.68
N LEU A 87 -12.95 20.65 -16.85
CA LEU A 87 -12.88 21.60 -15.74
C LEU A 87 -14.18 21.50 -14.90
N PRO A 88 -14.13 21.16 -13.60
CA PRO A 88 -15.34 20.95 -12.80
C PRO A 88 -16.25 22.18 -12.76
N LEU A 89 -17.53 21.98 -13.09
CA LEU A 89 -18.54 23.03 -13.17
C LEU A 89 -19.53 22.96 -12.00
N GLY A 90 -19.89 24.11 -11.46
CA GLY A 90 -20.93 24.25 -10.44
C GLY A 90 -22.35 24.14 -11.02
N PRO A 91 -23.39 24.09 -10.17
CA PRO A 91 -24.79 23.99 -10.60
C PRO A 91 -25.31 25.16 -11.46
N ASP A 92 -24.56 26.25 -11.58
CA ASP A 92 -24.84 27.39 -12.44
C ASP A 92 -24.07 27.37 -13.78
N GLY A 93 -23.33 26.29 -14.05
CA GLY A 93 -22.56 26.07 -15.27
C GLY A 93 -21.23 26.82 -15.36
N LYS A 94 -20.73 27.41 -14.25
CA LYS A 94 -19.40 28.05 -14.20
C LYS A 94 -18.34 27.13 -13.59
N PRO A 95 -17.04 27.33 -13.92
CA PRO A 95 -15.95 26.68 -13.20
C PRO A 95 -16.06 26.91 -11.69
N VAL A 96 -15.89 25.83 -10.92
CA VAL A 96 -15.77 25.89 -9.46
C VAL A 96 -14.37 26.45 -9.11
N PRO A 97 -14.24 27.28 -8.05
CA PRO A 97 -12.93 27.70 -7.55
C PRO A 97 -12.04 26.50 -7.18
N LEU A 98 -10.74 26.58 -7.43
CA LEU A 98 -9.82 25.47 -7.17
C LEU A 98 -9.77 25.08 -5.68
N ASP A 99 -9.87 26.05 -4.76
CA ASP A 99 -9.96 25.84 -3.31
C ASP A 99 -11.31 25.27 -2.83
N GLU A 100 -12.37 25.37 -3.64
CA GLU A 100 -13.62 24.63 -3.43
C GLU A 100 -13.59 23.22 -4.07
N THR A 101 -12.88 23.07 -5.20
CA THR A 101 -12.80 21.87 -6.04
C THR A 101 -11.85 20.81 -5.47
N LEU A 102 -10.67 21.26 -5.04
CA LEU A 102 -9.60 20.46 -4.45
C LEU A 102 -9.57 20.73 -2.95
N ARG A 103 -9.82 19.68 -2.18
CA ARG A 103 -9.84 19.71 -0.71
C ARG A 103 -8.81 18.76 -0.14
N LEU A 104 -8.54 18.89 1.15
CA LEU A 104 -7.73 17.95 1.90
C LEU A 104 -8.56 16.73 2.31
N SER A 105 -7.93 15.57 2.25
CA SER A 105 -8.42 14.28 2.72
C SER A 105 -7.44 13.73 3.78
N HIS A 106 -7.78 12.60 4.41
CA HIS A 106 -7.09 12.13 5.62
C HIS A 106 -6.63 10.67 5.50
N ALA A 107 -5.36 10.38 5.80
CA ALA A 107 -4.75 9.05 5.59
C ALA A 107 -5.49 7.92 6.34
N SER A 108 -6.00 8.23 7.54
CA SER A 108 -6.79 7.30 8.36
C SER A 108 -8.07 6.77 7.69
N ILE A 109 -8.57 7.41 6.62
CA ILE A 109 -9.63 6.85 5.75
C ILE A 109 -9.14 5.54 5.13
N PHE A 110 -7.99 5.60 4.44
CA PHE A 110 -7.41 4.48 3.72
C PHE A 110 -6.84 3.42 4.65
N ASP A 111 -6.30 3.79 5.81
CA ASP A 111 -5.82 2.81 6.80
C ASP A 111 -6.97 2.07 7.49
N THR A 112 -8.08 2.76 7.76
CA THR A 112 -9.31 2.11 8.26
C THR A 112 -9.88 1.17 7.20
N LEU A 113 -9.93 1.60 5.94
CA LEU A 113 -10.38 0.75 4.83
C LEU A 113 -9.47 -0.48 4.68
N GLN A 114 -8.15 -0.29 4.58
CA GLN A 114 -7.17 -1.39 4.53
C GLN A 114 -7.36 -2.38 5.68
N THR A 115 -7.41 -1.89 6.92
CA THR A 115 -7.60 -2.71 8.13
C THR A 115 -8.93 -3.50 8.10
N ARG A 116 -10.01 -2.91 7.57
CA ARG A 116 -11.35 -3.54 7.54
C ARG A 116 -11.65 -4.38 6.30
N THR A 117 -10.90 -4.24 5.21
CA THR A 117 -11.23 -4.88 3.91
C THR A 117 -10.13 -5.78 3.32
N ALA A 118 -8.86 -5.59 3.69
CA ALA A 118 -7.76 -6.39 3.13
C ALA A 118 -7.97 -7.90 3.41
N PRO A 119 -7.65 -8.79 2.47
CA PRO A 119 -7.92 -10.21 2.61
C PRO A 119 -7.16 -10.81 3.80
N SER A 120 -7.80 -11.76 4.47
CA SER A 120 -7.25 -12.46 5.64
C SER A 120 -7.16 -13.95 5.29
N TYR A 121 -5.95 -14.50 5.35
CA TYR A 121 -5.66 -15.88 4.95
C TYR A 121 -5.43 -16.75 6.17
N ARG A 122 -6.40 -17.62 6.48
CA ARG A 122 -6.41 -18.44 7.70
C ARG A 122 -6.39 -19.94 7.38
N VAL A 123 -5.70 -20.72 8.20
CA VAL A 123 -5.76 -22.19 8.17
C VAL A 123 -6.64 -22.67 9.32
N GLN A 124 -7.67 -23.47 9.01
CA GLN A 124 -8.48 -24.17 10.00
C GLN A 124 -8.08 -25.65 10.04
N ASN A 125 -7.14 -25.98 10.91
CA ASN A 125 -6.71 -27.35 11.18
C ASN A 125 -7.81 -28.16 11.88
N THR A 126 -8.11 -29.33 11.35
CA THR A 126 -8.80 -30.43 12.04
C THR A 126 -7.86 -31.63 12.13
N PHE A 127 -7.80 -32.23 13.30
CA PHE A 127 -7.04 -33.45 13.57
C PHE A 127 -7.99 -34.64 13.51
N ALA A 128 -7.65 -35.69 12.76
CA ALA A 128 -8.45 -36.91 12.73
C ALA A 128 -8.46 -37.62 14.10
N ASP A 129 -7.31 -37.63 14.77
CA ASP A 129 -7.11 -38.08 16.16
C ASP A 129 -6.20 -37.07 16.89
N GLY A 130 -6.43 -36.83 18.18
CA GLY A 130 -5.89 -35.65 18.88
C GLY A 130 -4.56 -35.84 19.61
N GLY A 131 -3.61 -34.91 19.43
CA GLY A 131 -2.44 -34.81 20.31
C GLY A 131 -1.38 -33.75 19.94
N CYS A 132 -0.99 -32.95 20.96
CA CYS A 132 0.26 -32.18 21.08
C CYS A 132 0.52 -30.98 20.12
N ASN A 133 0.96 -29.86 20.70
CA ASN A 133 1.34 -28.62 20.03
C ASN A 133 2.48 -27.93 20.82
N MET A 134 3.54 -27.48 20.15
CA MET A 134 4.60 -26.63 20.75
C MET A 134 5.39 -25.87 19.66
N PHE A 135 5.56 -24.55 19.81
CA PHE A 135 6.30 -23.68 18.89
C PHE A 135 7.11 -22.61 19.65
N PRO A 136 8.28 -22.19 19.12
CA PRO A 136 8.78 -20.84 19.39
C PRO A 136 9.54 -20.15 18.22
N GLY A 137 8.98 -19.05 17.71
CA GLY A 137 9.62 -17.71 17.70
C GLY A 137 10.69 -17.26 16.66
N GLY A 138 10.52 -16.03 16.14
CA GLY A 138 11.56 -15.12 15.58
C GLY A 138 11.76 -15.14 14.05
N GLY A 139 12.08 -14.04 13.33
CA GLY A 139 12.11 -12.58 13.66
C GLY A 139 13.42 -11.85 13.30
N SER A 140 13.39 -10.79 12.45
CA SER A 140 14.48 -9.80 12.19
C SER A 140 14.00 -8.59 11.33
N ALA A 141 14.84 -7.55 11.10
CA ALA A 141 14.45 -6.14 10.87
C ALA A 141 15.21 -5.36 9.73
N ASP A 142 15.09 -4.01 9.75
CA ASP A 142 15.14 -3.01 8.65
C ASP A 142 16.49 -2.26 8.37
N SER A 143 16.55 -1.40 7.33
CA SER A 143 17.46 -0.20 7.20
C SER A 143 17.08 0.79 6.04
N ALA A 144 17.42 2.10 6.11
CA ALA A 144 16.81 3.19 5.29
C ALA A 144 17.79 4.15 4.50
N SER A 145 17.30 5.32 3.98
CA SER A 145 17.85 6.13 2.85
C SER A 145 17.85 7.69 3.03
N PHE A 146 18.43 8.46 2.06
CA PHE A 146 18.45 9.94 1.81
C PHE A 146 18.77 10.21 0.30
N GLY A 147 18.68 11.37 -0.39
CA GLY A 147 18.50 12.83 -0.11
C GLY A 147 19.72 13.68 -0.59
N ASP A 148 19.71 14.95 -1.06
CA ASP A 148 18.76 16.01 -1.52
C ASP A 148 19.61 17.28 -1.91
N SER A 149 19.36 18.28 -2.81
CA SER A 149 18.49 18.61 -3.99
C SER A 149 19.05 19.87 -4.76
N THR A 150 18.23 20.59 -5.58
CA THR A 150 18.46 21.91 -6.28
C THR A 150 19.42 21.96 -7.50
N SER A 151 19.52 22.98 -8.40
CA SER A 151 18.62 23.98 -9.10
C SER A 151 19.52 24.81 -10.12
N SER A 152 19.17 25.80 -10.97
CA SER A 152 17.96 26.45 -11.58
C SER A 152 18.39 27.45 -12.70
N GLY A 153 17.51 27.90 -13.64
CA GLY A 153 17.74 29.05 -14.57
C GLY A 153 16.77 29.15 -15.79
N PRO A 154 16.40 30.34 -16.35
CA PRO A 154 15.10 30.50 -17.06
C PRO A 154 15.07 31.14 -18.48
N PHE A 155 13.97 30.96 -19.25
CA PHE A 155 13.17 32.03 -19.91
C PHE A 155 11.79 31.52 -20.44
N GLU A 156 10.88 32.43 -20.81
CA GLU A 156 9.40 32.27 -20.73
C GLU A 156 8.63 32.37 -22.10
N PRO A 157 7.27 32.22 -22.20
CA PRO A 157 6.56 30.98 -22.56
C PRO A 157 5.66 31.11 -23.82
N PRO A 158 4.78 30.11 -24.12
CA PRO A 158 3.36 30.33 -23.79
C PRO A 158 2.55 29.06 -23.39
N VAL A 159 2.09 29.01 -22.14
CA VAL A 159 1.03 28.10 -21.62
C VAL A 159 0.14 28.90 -20.67
N ALA A 160 -1.13 28.52 -20.49
CA ALA A 160 -2.10 29.24 -19.67
C ALA A 160 -2.41 28.51 -18.35
N VAL A 161 -2.11 29.17 -17.23
CA VAL A 161 -2.64 28.79 -15.90
C VAL A 161 -4.06 29.36 -15.79
N LEU A 162 -5.06 28.49 -15.61
CA LEU A 162 -6.47 28.89 -15.47
C LEU A 162 -6.81 29.31 -14.03
N GLN A 163 -6.28 28.59 -13.04
CA GLN A 163 -6.47 28.84 -11.61
C GLN A 163 -5.20 28.47 -10.83
N GLU A 164 -4.91 29.17 -9.74
CA GLU A 164 -3.88 28.82 -8.76
C GLU A 164 -4.40 29.04 -7.35
N ALA A 165 -4.12 28.10 -6.43
CA ALA A 165 -4.53 28.17 -5.03
C ALA A 165 -3.50 27.45 -4.12
N ALA A 166 -3.47 27.83 -2.84
CA ALA A 166 -2.74 27.08 -1.82
C ALA A 166 -3.73 26.16 -1.08
N VAL A 167 -3.47 24.85 -1.05
CA VAL A 167 -4.35 23.85 -0.42
C VAL A 167 -3.51 22.98 0.52
N GLY A 168 -3.53 23.31 1.81
CA GLY A 168 -2.70 22.67 2.83
C GLY A 168 -1.20 22.79 2.51
N PRO A 169 -0.46 21.67 2.36
CA PRO A 169 0.97 21.69 2.03
C PRO A 169 1.25 22.03 0.55
N TYR A 170 0.21 22.04 -0.30
CA TYR A 170 0.35 22.15 -1.75
C TYR A 170 0.18 23.59 -2.26
N THR A 171 0.92 23.92 -3.31
CA THR A 171 0.44 24.86 -4.34
C THR A 171 -0.21 24.04 -5.44
N ALA A 172 -1.45 24.38 -5.76
CA ALA A 172 -2.26 23.72 -6.77
C ALA A 172 -2.50 24.67 -7.95
N GLN A 173 -2.37 24.17 -9.18
CA GLN A 173 -2.60 24.94 -10.41
C GLN A 173 -3.43 24.13 -11.40
N ILE A 174 -4.47 24.73 -11.98
CA ILE A 174 -5.18 24.16 -13.13
C ILE A 174 -4.58 24.73 -14.41
N LEU A 175 -4.22 23.86 -15.34
CA LEU A 175 -3.53 24.16 -16.59
C LEU A 175 -4.41 23.76 -17.77
N GLU A 176 -4.51 24.63 -18.77
CA GLU A 176 -5.05 24.30 -20.10
C GLU A 176 -3.91 24.35 -21.12
N ALA A 177 -3.79 23.29 -21.91
CA ALA A 177 -2.80 23.18 -22.97
C ALA A 177 -3.46 22.65 -24.24
N THR A 178 -3.18 23.33 -25.36
CA THR A 178 -3.59 22.92 -26.72
C THR A 178 -2.44 22.27 -27.51
N ASP A 179 -1.26 22.18 -26.89
CA ASP A 179 -0.04 21.56 -27.44
C ASP A 179 0.73 20.86 -26.31
N ALA A 180 1.22 19.65 -26.57
CA ALA A 180 1.86 18.80 -25.56
C ALA A 180 3.35 19.09 -25.35
N ASP A 181 4.06 19.60 -26.36
CA ASP A 181 5.45 20.05 -26.21
C ASP A 181 5.50 21.34 -25.39
N ALA A 182 4.53 22.24 -25.58
CA ALA A 182 4.35 23.43 -24.76
C ALA A 182 4.02 23.09 -23.29
N LEU A 183 3.11 22.14 -23.05
CA LEU A 183 2.81 21.66 -21.69
C LEU A 183 4.04 21.03 -21.03
N PHE A 184 4.75 20.15 -21.74
CA PHE A 184 5.96 19.50 -21.24
C PHE A 184 7.07 20.52 -20.89
N ALA A 185 7.25 21.56 -21.71
CA ALA A 185 8.17 22.65 -21.40
C ALA A 185 7.76 23.40 -20.12
N TRP A 186 6.49 23.88 -20.06
CA TRP A 186 5.98 24.63 -18.92
C TRP A 186 6.07 23.85 -17.60
N LEU A 187 5.80 22.54 -17.62
CA LEU A 187 5.90 21.67 -16.45
C LEU A 187 7.32 21.71 -15.87
N ASN A 188 8.33 21.43 -16.71
CA ASN A 188 9.73 21.46 -16.31
C ASN A 188 10.16 22.86 -15.84
N ASP A 189 9.74 23.93 -16.53
CA ASP A 189 10.04 25.32 -16.17
C ASP A 189 9.45 25.73 -14.79
N ASN A 190 8.36 25.11 -14.36
CA ASN A 190 7.65 25.41 -13.10
C ASN A 190 7.97 24.43 -11.95
N GLY A 191 8.92 23.52 -12.16
CA GLY A 191 9.42 22.57 -11.17
C GLY A 191 8.80 21.17 -11.22
N TYR A 192 7.81 20.95 -12.08
CA TYR A 192 7.27 19.62 -12.37
C TYR A 192 8.23 18.89 -13.32
N THR A 193 9.27 18.28 -12.77
CA THR A 193 10.27 17.51 -13.54
C THR A 193 9.59 16.30 -14.19
N GLN A 194 9.80 16.07 -15.49
CA GLN A 194 9.17 14.98 -16.25
C GLN A 194 10.20 14.22 -17.12
N ASP A 195 10.05 12.90 -17.24
CA ASP A 195 10.78 12.09 -18.22
C ASP A 195 10.27 12.42 -19.65
N GLU A 196 11.17 12.45 -20.64
CA GLU A 196 10.83 12.66 -22.07
C GLU A 196 9.72 11.72 -22.60
N LYS A 197 9.56 10.52 -22.00
CA LYS A 197 8.43 9.60 -22.25
C LYS A 197 7.05 10.22 -21.99
N ALA A 198 6.97 11.30 -21.20
CA ALA A 198 5.72 12.00 -20.90
C ALA A 198 5.09 12.64 -22.15
N ARG A 199 5.89 13.15 -23.11
CA ARG A 199 5.38 13.88 -24.28
C ARG A 199 4.27 13.14 -25.05
N PRO A 200 4.45 11.88 -25.50
CA PRO A 200 3.39 11.15 -26.21
C PRO A 200 2.17 10.83 -25.34
N LEU A 201 2.34 10.71 -24.02
CA LEU A 201 1.25 10.41 -23.08
C LEU A 201 0.41 11.67 -22.83
N LEU A 202 1.05 12.80 -22.53
CA LEU A 202 0.43 14.13 -22.44
C LEU A 202 -0.31 14.49 -23.74
N ALA A 203 0.26 14.15 -24.90
CA ALA A 203 -0.38 14.36 -26.21
C ALA A 203 -1.71 13.60 -26.36
N GLU A 204 -1.89 12.44 -25.75
CA GLU A 204 -3.17 11.72 -25.78
C GLU A 204 -4.27 12.48 -25.01
N TYR A 205 -3.94 13.05 -23.84
CA TYR A 205 -4.88 13.83 -23.02
C TYR A 205 -5.17 15.21 -23.62
N VAL A 206 -4.15 15.91 -24.13
CA VAL A 206 -4.31 17.17 -24.87
C VAL A 206 -5.20 16.95 -26.10
N ALA A 207 -5.02 15.86 -26.85
CA ALA A 207 -5.87 15.54 -28.00
C ALA A 207 -7.33 15.20 -27.64
N LYS A 208 -7.59 14.76 -26.40
CA LYS A 208 -8.95 14.59 -25.84
C LYS A 208 -9.55 15.88 -25.28
N GLY A 209 -8.76 16.95 -25.11
CA GLY A 209 -9.20 18.22 -24.52
C GLY A 209 -9.24 18.25 -22.98
N TYR A 210 -8.46 17.38 -22.32
CA TYR A 210 -8.38 17.34 -20.85
C TYR A 210 -7.68 18.59 -20.30
N VAL A 211 -8.04 18.98 -19.07
CA VAL A 211 -7.27 19.96 -18.27
C VAL A 211 -6.40 19.23 -17.25
N PHE A 212 -5.34 19.86 -16.77
CA PHE A 212 -4.37 19.22 -15.87
C PHE A 212 -4.31 19.95 -14.53
N LEU A 213 -4.44 19.21 -13.44
CA LEU A 213 -4.20 19.70 -12.08
C LEU A 213 -2.76 19.36 -11.69
N GLY A 214 -1.90 20.38 -11.62
CA GLY A 214 -0.55 20.26 -11.09
C GLY A 214 -0.52 20.57 -9.59
N LEU A 215 -0.02 19.63 -8.78
CA LEU A 215 0.19 19.80 -7.34
C LEU A 215 1.70 19.73 -7.01
N ARG A 216 2.23 20.77 -6.35
CA ARG A 216 3.62 20.81 -5.87
C ARG A 216 3.66 21.16 -4.39
N LEU A 217 4.69 20.75 -3.66
CA LEU A 217 4.90 21.22 -2.28
C LEU A 217 5.20 22.72 -2.24
N GLN A 218 4.81 23.38 -1.14
CA GLN A 218 5.23 24.74 -0.83
C GLN A 218 6.69 24.77 -0.33
N ASN A 219 7.38 25.90 -0.52
CA ASN A 219 8.83 26.08 -0.29
C ASN A 219 9.35 25.81 1.14
N ASN A 220 8.48 25.49 2.09
CA ASN A 220 8.77 25.19 3.50
C ASN A 220 8.15 23.86 3.97
N LYS A 221 7.68 23.01 3.04
CA LYS A 221 7.05 21.73 3.31
C LYS A 221 7.82 20.60 2.62
N THR A 222 7.73 19.40 3.16
CA THR A 222 8.50 18.21 2.78
C THR A 222 7.57 17.08 2.35
N THR A 223 8.11 15.96 1.89
CA THR A 223 7.27 14.79 1.58
C THR A 223 6.66 14.09 2.80
N GLY A 224 7.13 14.39 4.02
CA GLY A 224 6.42 14.04 5.26
C GLY A 224 5.22 14.95 5.57
N ASP A 225 5.05 16.05 4.83
CA ASP A 225 3.85 16.89 4.87
C ASP A 225 2.82 16.49 3.79
N LEU A 226 3.05 15.42 3.00
CA LEU A 226 2.08 14.95 2.01
C LEU A 226 0.80 14.48 2.70
N ARG A 227 -0.35 14.88 2.15
CA ARG A 227 -1.66 14.47 2.67
C ARG A 227 -2.57 14.09 1.51
N PRO A 228 -3.46 13.09 1.68
CA PRO A 228 -4.42 12.75 0.64
C PRO A 228 -5.25 13.97 0.22
N VAL A 229 -5.72 13.97 -1.02
CA VAL A 229 -6.62 15.02 -1.53
C VAL A 229 -8.01 14.46 -1.84
N GLN A 230 -9.01 15.34 -1.81
CA GLN A 230 -10.37 15.08 -2.28
C GLN A 230 -10.66 15.99 -3.48
N LEU A 231 -11.27 15.42 -4.52
CA LEU A 231 -11.73 16.09 -5.73
C LEU A 231 -13.18 15.74 -6.00
N ARG A 232 -13.98 16.71 -6.49
CA ARG A 232 -15.35 16.47 -6.96
C ARG A 232 -15.38 16.56 -8.49
N LEU A 233 -15.48 15.39 -9.13
CA LEU A 233 -15.42 15.22 -10.58
C LEU A 233 -16.83 15.22 -11.18
N THR A 234 -17.06 16.02 -12.22
CA THR A 234 -18.32 16.04 -12.99
C THR A 234 -18.35 14.90 -14.02
N GLU A 235 -18.06 13.68 -13.55
CA GLU A 235 -17.89 12.46 -14.34
C GLU A 235 -18.74 11.33 -13.73
N ASP A 236 -19.46 10.60 -14.58
CA ASP A 236 -20.44 9.56 -14.21
C ASP A 236 -19.81 8.20 -13.94
N ALA A 237 -18.67 7.90 -14.58
CA ALA A 237 -17.87 6.70 -14.36
C ALA A 237 -16.57 7.02 -13.59
N PRO A 238 -16.30 6.40 -12.42
CA PRO A 238 -15.01 6.52 -11.74
C PRO A 238 -13.84 6.03 -12.62
N CYS A 239 -12.79 6.85 -12.74
CA CYS A 239 -11.63 6.59 -13.60
C CYS A 239 -10.30 6.87 -12.88
N VAL A 240 -9.30 5.99 -13.04
CA VAL A 240 -7.93 6.20 -12.52
C VAL A 240 -6.97 6.51 -13.69
N PRO A 241 -6.25 7.64 -13.70
CA PRO A 241 -5.46 8.10 -14.86
C PRO A 241 -4.04 7.50 -14.91
N LEU A 242 -3.95 6.17 -14.92
CA LEU A 242 -2.69 5.42 -14.80
C LEU A 242 -1.66 5.70 -15.91
N LYS A 243 -2.06 6.17 -17.10
CA LYS A 243 -1.07 6.43 -18.17
C LYS A 243 -0.13 7.59 -17.85
N LEU A 244 -0.51 8.57 -17.02
CA LEU A 244 0.46 9.58 -16.56
C LEU A 244 1.28 9.06 -15.37
N THR A 245 0.70 8.23 -14.50
CA THR A 245 1.42 7.54 -13.42
C THR A 245 2.61 6.74 -13.98
N SER A 246 2.47 6.13 -15.17
CA SER A 246 3.53 5.37 -15.85
C SER A 246 4.83 6.15 -16.12
N ILE A 247 4.79 7.49 -16.15
CA ILE A 247 5.96 8.36 -16.39
C ILE A 247 6.96 8.24 -15.24
N ALA A 248 6.45 8.02 -14.04
CA ALA A 248 7.16 8.13 -12.78
C ALA A 248 6.71 7.05 -11.78
N ALA A 249 6.45 5.82 -12.22
CA ALA A 249 6.08 4.71 -11.33
C ALA A 249 7.26 3.74 -11.09
N VAL A 250 7.27 3.08 -9.93
CA VAL A 250 8.15 1.92 -9.67
C VAL A 250 7.70 0.67 -10.46
N GLN A 251 8.58 -0.32 -10.59
CA GLN A 251 8.21 -1.67 -11.07
C GLN A 251 7.35 -2.39 -10.02
N ASP A 252 6.46 -3.28 -10.44
CA ASP A 252 5.49 -3.98 -9.58
C ASP A 252 4.71 -3.02 -8.62
N MET A 253 4.22 -1.87 -9.13
CA MET A 253 3.55 -0.84 -8.32
C MET A 253 2.11 -1.23 -7.94
N PRO A 254 1.73 -1.23 -6.65
CA PRO A 254 0.37 -1.56 -6.22
C PRO A 254 -0.61 -0.39 -6.37
N ILE A 255 -1.77 -0.67 -6.98
CA ILE A 255 -2.88 0.26 -7.17
C ILE A 255 -4.12 -0.32 -6.49
N LEU A 256 -4.57 0.36 -5.44
CA LEU A 256 -5.67 -0.08 -4.57
C LEU A 256 -6.88 0.85 -4.73
N VAL A 257 -7.96 0.33 -5.30
CA VAL A 257 -9.16 1.11 -5.63
C VAL A 257 -10.35 0.67 -4.78
N PHE A 258 -10.93 1.62 -4.05
CA PHE A 258 -12.19 1.49 -3.34
C PHE A 258 -13.31 2.19 -4.11
N VAL A 259 -14.47 1.56 -4.26
CA VAL A 259 -15.64 2.14 -4.92
C VAL A 259 -16.86 2.00 -4.01
N LEU A 260 -17.42 3.13 -3.60
CA LEU A 260 -18.72 3.27 -2.96
C LEU A 260 -19.79 3.54 -4.01
N GLY A 261 -20.88 2.77 -3.98
CA GLY A 261 -21.97 2.93 -4.93
C GLY A 261 -23.18 2.03 -4.66
N PRO A 262 -24.13 1.95 -5.61
CA PRO A 262 -25.44 1.31 -5.42
C PRO A 262 -25.40 -0.22 -5.37
N ALA A 263 -24.34 -0.85 -5.90
CA ALA A 263 -24.18 -2.29 -6.00
C ALA A 263 -22.69 -2.69 -5.97
N ARG A 264 -22.36 -3.96 -6.18
CA ARG A 264 -20.96 -4.37 -6.33
C ARG A 264 -20.38 -3.71 -7.58
N ALA A 265 -19.31 -2.96 -7.41
CA ALA A 265 -18.57 -2.40 -8.53
C ALA A 265 -17.87 -3.52 -9.35
N ILE A 266 -17.54 -3.22 -10.60
CA ILE A 266 -16.80 -4.06 -11.54
C ILE A 266 -15.79 -3.22 -12.34
N PRO A 267 -14.61 -3.77 -12.72
CA PRO A 267 -13.79 -3.16 -13.77
C PRO A 267 -14.54 -3.28 -15.11
N LYS A 268 -14.67 -2.17 -15.84
CA LYS A 268 -15.51 -2.13 -17.06
C LYS A 268 -14.72 -2.28 -18.36
N ASN A 269 -13.52 -1.70 -18.40
CA ASN A 269 -12.56 -1.76 -19.51
C ASN A 269 -11.28 -2.56 -19.16
N ASN A 270 -11.24 -3.23 -18.01
CA ASN A 270 -10.21 -4.19 -17.62
C ASN A 270 -10.86 -5.54 -17.29
N PHE A 271 -10.11 -6.63 -17.40
CA PHE A 271 -10.54 -7.95 -16.95
C PHE A 271 -10.75 -8.00 -15.43
N HIS A 272 -11.59 -8.92 -14.95
CA HIS A 272 -11.54 -9.39 -13.57
C HIS A 272 -10.64 -10.63 -13.49
N ALA A 273 -9.59 -10.60 -12.68
CA ALA A 273 -8.69 -11.74 -12.50
C ALA A 273 -9.06 -12.58 -11.28
N VAL A 274 -9.18 -13.90 -11.48
CA VAL A 274 -9.41 -14.87 -10.41
C VAL A 274 -8.08 -15.52 -10.05
N VAL A 275 -7.59 -15.22 -8.85
CA VAL A 275 -6.33 -15.76 -8.30
C VAL A 275 -6.49 -17.24 -7.96
N ASN A 276 -5.44 -18.03 -8.19
CA ASN A 276 -5.37 -19.42 -7.78
C ASN A 276 -4.99 -19.54 -6.29
N PRO A 277 -5.89 -20.02 -5.41
CA PRO A 277 -5.60 -20.06 -3.97
C PRO A 277 -4.48 -21.05 -3.62
N LYS A 278 -4.11 -21.96 -4.53
CA LYS A 278 -2.99 -22.90 -4.39
C LYS A 278 -1.62 -22.29 -4.65
N ALA A 279 -1.54 -21.14 -5.35
CA ALA A 279 -0.29 -20.41 -5.56
C ALA A 279 0.10 -19.54 -4.35
N LEU A 280 -0.83 -19.33 -3.41
CA LEU A 280 -0.58 -18.62 -2.16
C LEU A 280 0.07 -19.53 -1.11
N SER A 281 0.91 -18.94 -0.27
CA SER A 281 1.36 -19.55 0.99
C SER A 281 0.32 -19.31 2.10
N TRP A 282 0.18 -20.26 3.02
CA TRP A 282 -0.85 -20.24 4.06
C TRP A 282 -0.29 -20.59 5.43
N PRO A 283 -0.75 -19.98 6.55
CA PRO A 283 -1.64 -18.82 6.63
C PRO A 283 -0.93 -17.50 6.22
N GLY A 284 -1.65 -16.38 6.28
CA GLY A 284 -1.12 -15.03 6.15
C GLY A 284 -0.80 -14.56 4.72
N ALA A 285 -0.51 -15.46 3.78
CA ALA A 285 -0.12 -15.14 2.41
C ALA A 285 1.06 -14.18 2.30
N GLY A 286 2.19 -14.55 2.92
CA GLY A 286 3.45 -13.78 2.83
C GLY A 286 4.02 -13.61 1.42
N ASN A 287 3.48 -14.29 0.40
CA ASN A 287 3.79 -14.08 -1.02
C ASN A 287 2.66 -13.39 -1.80
N TYR A 288 1.66 -12.79 -1.14
CA TYR A 288 0.43 -12.30 -1.78
C TYR A 288 0.70 -11.31 -2.93
N GLN A 289 1.51 -10.27 -2.71
CA GLN A 289 1.81 -9.27 -3.75
C GLN A 289 2.48 -9.89 -4.99
N GLN A 290 3.44 -10.80 -4.81
CA GLN A 290 4.06 -11.54 -5.92
C GLN A 290 3.01 -12.29 -6.75
N ILE A 291 2.10 -13.01 -6.08
CA ILE A 291 1.04 -13.79 -6.75
C ILE A 291 -0.02 -12.89 -7.42
N ILE A 292 -0.21 -11.65 -6.95
CA ILE A 292 -1.09 -10.69 -7.62
C ILE A 292 -0.45 -10.13 -8.89
N ALA A 293 0.84 -9.77 -8.87
CA ALA A 293 1.57 -9.37 -10.09
C ALA A 293 1.60 -10.52 -11.12
N GLU A 294 2.05 -11.72 -10.71
CA GLU A 294 2.08 -12.92 -11.56
C GLU A 294 0.67 -13.34 -12.08
N ALA A 295 -0.42 -12.87 -11.46
CA ALA A 295 -1.78 -13.12 -11.92
C ALA A 295 -2.27 -12.13 -13.00
N VAL A 296 -1.67 -10.93 -13.12
CA VAL A 296 -2.07 -9.93 -14.14
C VAL A 296 -1.12 -9.86 -15.34
N ASP A 297 0.16 -10.26 -15.17
CA ASP A 297 1.15 -10.53 -16.23
C ASP A 297 0.53 -11.21 -17.50
N PRO A 298 -0.30 -12.28 -17.41
CA PRO A 298 -0.83 -12.99 -18.57
C PRO A 298 -1.81 -12.18 -19.46
N VAL A 299 -2.31 -11.05 -18.96
CA VAL A 299 -3.17 -10.11 -19.69
C VAL A 299 -2.56 -8.71 -19.79
N GLN A 300 -1.23 -8.61 -19.70
CA GLN A 300 -0.47 -7.35 -19.84
C GLN A 300 -0.89 -6.29 -18.81
N GLY A 301 -1.13 -6.71 -17.56
CA GLY A 301 -1.60 -5.82 -16.49
C GLY A 301 -3.05 -5.34 -16.63
N HIS A 302 -3.77 -5.65 -17.71
CA HIS A 302 -5.13 -5.15 -17.96
C HIS A 302 -6.23 -5.84 -17.11
N ALA A 303 -5.95 -6.14 -15.84
CA ALA A 303 -6.87 -6.80 -14.91
C ALA A 303 -6.88 -6.18 -13.50
N PHE A 304 -7.98 -6.44 -12.79
CA PHE A 304 -8.15 -6.17 -11.36
C PHE A 304 -8.68 -7.40 -10.63
N ILE A 305 -8.24 -7.60 -9.39
CA ILE A 305 -8.72 -8.64 -8.48
C ILE A 305 -9.71 -7.99 -7.50
N THR A 306 -10.95 -8.48 -7.39
CA THR A 306 -11.86 -8.04 -6.31
C THR A 306 -11.42 -8.69 -4.99
N GLU A 307 -10.83 -7.92 -4.08
CA GLU A 307 -10.42 -8.42 -2.75
C GLU A 307 -11.58 -8.45 -1.75
N TYR A 308 -12.55 -7.54 -1.88
CA TYR A 308 -13.71 -7.44 -1.00
C TYR A 308 -14.88 -6.74 -1.70
N SER A 309 -16.11 -7.14 -1.39
CA SER A 309 -17.31 -6.37 -1.69
C SER A 309 -18.39 -6.69 -0.66
N GLY A 310 -18.91 -5.66 0.02
CA GLY A 310 -19.77 -5.84 1.19
C GLY A 310 -20.60 -4.60 1.54
N SER A 311 -21.44 -4.75 2.56
CA SER A 311 -22.31 -3.68 3.07
C SER A 311 -21.51 -2.56 3.74
N THR A 312 -21.84 -1.31 3.41
CA THR A 312 -21.34 -0.13 4.13
C THR A 312 -21.85 -0.03 5.57
N GLY A 313 -22.86 -0.82 5.95
CA GLY A 313 -23.32 -0.94 7.34
C GLY A 313 -22.20 -1.36 8.31
N GLU A 314 -21.22 -2.14 7.85
CA GLU A 314 -20.01 -2.51 8.62
C GLU A 314 -19.04 -1.32 8.84
N PHE A 315 -19.29 -0.19 8.17
CA PHE A 315 -18.60 1.09 8.29
C PHE A 315 -19.53 2.19 8.84
N SER A 316 -20.74 1.83 9.26
CA SER A 316 -21.58 2.72 10.06
C SER A 316 -20.77 3.27 11.23
N SER A 317 -20.99 4.54 11.56
CA SER A 317 -20.46 5.16 12.77
C SER A 317 -18.93 5.37 12.82
N THR A 318 -18.20 4.79 11.87
CA THR A 318 -16.75 4.52 11.93
C THR A 318 -15.87 5.75 11.77
N PHE A 319 -16.30 6.70 10.95
CA PHE A 319 -15.63 7.99 10.73
C PHE A 319 -16.39 9.16 11.38
N SER A 320 -17.43 8.92 12.22
CA SER A 320 -18.20 10.03 12.81
C SER A 320 -18.79 9.87 14.22
N THR A 321 -19.40 8.77 14.66
CA THR A 321 -20.36 8.88 15.81
C THR A 321 -19.70 8.96 17.17
N THR A 322 -18.65 8.16 17.43
CA THR A 322 -17.75 8.37 18.59
C THR A 322 -17.08 9.73 18.50
N GLN A 323 -16.71 10.14 17.29
CA GLN A 323 -16.17 11.48 17.03
C GLN A 323 -17.21 12.59 17.21
N GLN A 324 -18.53 12.35 17.18
CA GLN A 324 -19.49 13.45 17.08
C GLN A 324 -19.72 14.16 18.43
N SER A 325 -19.73 13.40 19.52
CA SER A 325 -19.73 13.94 20.88
C SER A 325 -18.36 14.53 21.24
N ALA A 326 -17.27 13.84 20.93
CA ALA A 326 -15.90 14.32 21.15
C ALA A 326 -15.59 15.58 20.33
N ALA A 327 -16.00 15.65 19.07
CA ALA A 327 -15.89 16.86 18.24
C ALA A 327 -16.90 17.95 18.61
N THR A 328 -17.90 17.66 19.43
CA THR A 328 -18.71 18.70 20.09
C THR A 328 -17.95 19.27 21.28
N ALA A 329 -17.23 18.45 22.05
CA ALA A 329 -16.32 18.91 23.09
C ALA A 329 -15.14 19.72 22.50
N LEU A 330 -14.49 19.23 21.43
CA LEU A 330 -13.44 19.95 20.72
C LEU A 330 -13.95 21.29 20.15
N ARG A 331 -15.15 21.36 19.57
CA ARG A 331 -15.76 22.63 19.13
C ARG A 331 -16.07 23.60 20.29
N ALA A 332 -16.34 23.07 21.48
CA ALA A 332 -16.57 23.86 22.69
C ALA A 332 -15.27 24.25 23.43
N ALA A 333 -14.13 23.65 23.06
CA ALA A 333 -12.84 23.90 23.69
C ALA A 333 -12.38 25.36 23.53
N THR A 334 -11.78 25.90 24.60
CA THR A 334 -11.25 27.28 24.62
C THR A 334 -9.87 27.41 25.27
N THR A 335 -9.44 26.45 26.09
CA THR A 335 -8.05 26.33 26.57
C THR A 335 -7.27 25.31 25.76
N MET A 336 -5.94 25.35 25.80
CA MET A 336 -5.12 24.35 25.11
C MET A 336 -5.37 22.94 25.67
N ALA A 337 -5.60 22.82 26.98
CA ALA A 337 -5.91 21.56 27.64
C ALA A 337 -7.23 20.95 27.13
N ASP A 338 -8.27 21.77 26.93
CA ASP A 338 -9.55 21.32 26.36
C ASP A 338 -9.39 20.86 24.90
N VAL A 339 -8.51 21.50 24.13
CA VAL A 339 -8.28 21.19 22.70
C VAL A 339 -7.53 19.87 22.55
N LEU A 340 -6.44 19.67 23.31
CA LEU A 340 -5.68 18.42 23.29
C LEU A 340 -6.55 17.25 23.79
N SER A 341 -7.22 17.42 24.95
CA SER A 341 -8.15 16.41 25.49
C SER A 341 -9.31 16.13 24.53
N GLY A 342 -9.87 17.18 23.92
CA GLY A 342 -10.95 17.08 22.94
C GLY A 342 -10.56 16.32 21.68
N TYR A 343 -9.30 16.42 21.25
CA TYR A 343 -8.75 15.60 20.17
C TYR A 343 -8.55 14.14 20.59
N ASP A 344 -7.95 13.88 21.78
CA ASP A 344 -7.78 12.52 22.29
C ASP A 344 -9.11 11.77 22.46
N TYR A 345 -10.18 12.48 22.84
CA TYR A 345 -11.53 11.90 22.89
C TYR A 345 -12.11 11.50 21.52
N LEU A 346 -11.57 11.98 20.39
CA LEU A 346 -11.96 11.49 19.06
C LEU A 346 -11.50 10.05 18.81
N GLY A 347 -10.48 9.57 19.56
CA GLY A 347 -9.85 8.27 19.33
C GLY A 347 -9.05 8.19 18.02
N LEU A 348 -8.68 9.35 17.46
CA LEU A 348 -7.86 9.46 16.24
C LEU A 348 -6.36 9.36 16.56
N PRO A 349 -5.54 8.87 15.63
CA PRO A 349 -4.09 8.93 15.78
C PRO A 349 -3.61 10.37 15.84
N LYS A 350 -2.49 10.58 16.56
CA LYS A 350 -1.66 11.79 16.46
C LYS A 350 -0.60 11.53 15.40
N ASP A 351 -1.05 11.47 14.15
CA ASP A 351 -0.23 11.18 12.96
C ASP A 351 0.49 12.45 12.44
N GLU A 352 1.15 12.33 11.29
CA GLU A 352 1.89 13.42 10.64
C GLU A 352 0.99 14.62 10.28
N THR A 353 -0.29 14.38 9.98
CA THR A 353 -1.28 15.45 9.74
C THR A 353 -1.59 16.22 11.01
N TYR A 354 -1.80 15.52 12.13
CA TYR A 354 -1.94 16.16 13.44
C TYR A 354 -0.65 16.91 13.85
N ALA A 355 0.51 16.29 13.67
CA ALA A 355 1.80 16.86 14.05
C ALA A 355 2.11 18.17 13.29
N ALA A 356 1.90 18.19 11.97
CA ALA A 356 2.11 19.38 11.15
C ALA A 356 1.18 20.55 11.55
N ILE A 357 -0.10 20.28 11.84
CA ILE A 357 -1.04 21.31 12.31
C ILE A 357 -0.62 21.84 13.69
N VAL A 358 -0.17 20.97 14.60
CA VAL A 358 0.35 21.38 15.92
C VAL A 358 1.63 22.21 15.81
N GLN A 359 2.55 21.86 14.91
CA GLN A 359 3.80 22.59 14.70
C GLN A 359 3.57 23.97 14.07
N ASP A 360 2.73 24.05 13.03
CA ASP A 360 2.37 25.33 12.38
C ASP A 360 1.69 26.29 13.38
N GLU A 361 0.76 25.80 14.22
CA GLU A 361 -0.05 26.66 15.10
C GLU A 361 0.54 26.92 16.49
N VAL A 362 1.27 25.96 17.08
CA VAL A 362 1.72 26.02 18.49
C VAL A 362 3.22 26.25 18.55
N LEU A 363 3.65 27.51 18.44
CA LEU A 363 5.06 27.89 18.46
C LEU A 363 5.70 27.60 19.83
N MET A 364 6.84 26.88 19.84
CA MET A 364 7.61 26.62 21.07
C MET A 364 8.11 27.94 21.71
N PRO A 365 7.91 28.16 23.03
CA PRO A 365 8.47 29.30 23.74
C PRO A 365 10.00 29.36 23.68
N ALA A 366 10.55 30.49 23.27
CA ALA A 366 12.00 30.65 23.09
C ALA A 366 12.76 30.51 24.42
N GLY A 367 13.70 29.56 24.47
CA GLY A 367 14.54 29.30 25.65
C GLY A 367 13.84 28.52 26.77
N LEU A 368 12.82 27.72 26.43
CA LEU A 368 12.18 26.78 27.35
C LEU A 368 13.19 25.83 28.01
N LYS A 369 12.95 25.51 29.28
CA LYS A 369 13.83 24.66 30.12
C LYS A 369 13.04 23.77 31.07
N GLY A 370 13.71 22.78 31.65
CA GLY A 370 13.14 21.94 32.71
C GLY A 370 12.31 20.75 32.21
N TYR A 371 12.62 20.24 31.02
CA TYR A 371 12.04 19.02 30.48
C TYR A 371 12.23 17.85 31.48
N PRO A 372 11.17 17.09 31.85
CA PRO A 372 11.15 16.27 33.06
C PRO A 372 12.11 15.07 33.06
N TYR A 373 12.65 14.69 31.90
CA TYR A 373 13.59 13.57 31.76
C TYR A 373 15.05 14.00 31.57
N GLY A 374 15.32 15.30 31.38
CA GLY A 374 16.68 15.86 31.18
C GLY A 374 17.47 15.19 30.04
N ASP A 375 18.80 15.18 30.17
CA ASP A 375 19.74 14.60 29.18
C ASP A 375 19.70 13.05 29.06
N CYS A 376 18.70 12.37 29.65
CA CYS A 376 18.59 10.92 29.67
C CYS A 376 18.12 10.34 28.32
N TYR A 377 18.99 10.44 27.29
CA TYR A 377 18.78 9.85 25.97
C TYR A 377 18.60 8.32 26.10
N TYR A 378 17.38 7.84 25.81
CA TYR A 378 17.07 6.40 25.80
C TYR A 378 17.74 5.75 24.59
N GLY A 379 18.98 5.29 24.77
CA GLY A 379 19.76 4.65 23.72
C GLY A 379 19.08 3.38 23.20
N GLY A 380 18.46 3.47 22.02
CA GLY A 380 17.87 2.33 21.31
C GLY A 380 18.94 1.34 20.86
N GLY A 381 19.40 0.46 21.76
CA GLY A 381 20.51 -0.44 21.47
C GLY A 381 21.00 -1.31 22.63
N GLY A 382 20.19 -2.27 23.08
CA GLY A 382 20.65 -3.51 23.72
C GLY A 382 21.34 -3.42 25.09
N GLY A 383 20.57 -3.52 26.18
CA GLY A 383 21.12 -3.59 27.53
C GLY A 383 20.11 -3.89 28.64
N TRP A 384 19.39 -5.00 28.58
CA TRP A 384 18.54 -5.46 29.71
C TRP A 384 19.43 -6.01 30.83
N ASP A 385 19.71 -5.21 31.85
CA ASP A 385 20.13 -5.70 33.17
C ASP A 385 18.87 -6.08 33.99
N PRO A 386 18.65 -7.37 34.35
CA PRO A 386 17.47 -7.79 35.09
C PRO A 386 17.43 -7.33 36.57
N TRP A 387 18.46 -6.66 37.06
CA TRP A 387 18.62 -6.31 38.49
C TRP A 387 18.41 -4.83 38.81
N LEU A 388 18.13 -3.97 37.82
CA LEU A 388 17.72 -2.59 38.04
C LEU A 388 16.24 -2.55 38.45
N ASP A 389 15.96 -2.01 39.64
CA ASP A 389 14.58 -1.73 40.07
C ASP A 389 14.06 -0.46 39.37
N ALA A 390 12.75 -0.40 39.12
CA ALA A 390 12.10 0.74 38.51
C ALA A 390 12.14 2.01 39.39
N SER A 391 12.53 1.89 40.67
CA SER A 391 12.77 3.02 41.57
C SER A 391 14.09 3.75 41.30
N ASP A 392 15.14 3.05 40.85
CA ASP A 392 16.43 3.64 40.47
C ASP A 392 16.41 4.30 39.08
N LEU A 393 15.36 4.06 38.27
CA LEU A 393 15.11 4.70 36.97
C LEU A 393 14.58 6.15 37.08
N SER A 394 14.91 6.85 38.16
CA SER A 394 14.52 8.24 38.41
C SER A 394 15.62 9.23 38.02
N CYS A 395 15.72 9.53 36.71
CA CYS A 395 16.49 10.71 36.27
C CYS A 395 15.90 11.98 36.92
N PRO A 396 16.68 12.75 37.70
CA PRO A 396 16.18 13.99 38.29
C PRO A 396 15.97 15.03 37.16
N PRO A 397 14.88 15.83 37.20
CA PRO A 397 14.61 16.81 36.15
C PRO A 397 15.73 17.86 36.09
N ASN A 398 16.32 18.04 34.91
CA ASN A 398 17.38 19.02 34.69
C ASN A 398 16.77 20.40 34.40
N GLU A 399 16.63 21.24 35.43
CA GLU A 399 16.15 22.63 35.31
C GLU A 399 17.03 23.51 34.39
N GLU A 400 18.28 23.11 34.11
CA GLU A 400 19.16 23.83 33.17
C GLU A 400 19.08 23.32 31.72
N HIS A 401 18.52 22.13 31.46
CA HIS A 401 18.35 21.59 30.09
C HIS A 401 17.51 22.52 29.23
N VAL A 402 17.97 22.81 28.02
CA VAL A 402 17.22 23.61 27.04
C VAL A 402 16.38 22.66 26.20
N THR A 403 15.06 22.76 26.35
CA THR A 403 14.11 21.88 25.66
C THR A 403 14.25 22.03 24.14
N THR A 404 14.47 20.92 23.47
CA THR A 404 14.46 20.84 22.01
C THR A 404 13.03 20.83 21.47
N GLU A 405 12.87 21.23 20.22
CA GLU A 405 11.59 21.29 19.52
C GLU A 405 10.86 19.92 19.51
N ALA A 406 11.62 18.82 19.33
CA ALA A 406 11.08 17.47 19.42
C ALA A 406 10.60 17.11 20.85
N GLU A 407 11.35 17.47 21.90
CA GLU A 407 10.92 17.27 23.30
C GLU A 407 9.70 18.12 23.68
N PHE A 408 9.54 19.30 23.07
CA PHE A 408 8.36 20.13 23.26
C PHE A 408 7.12 19.48 22.63
N TYR A 409 7.16 19.13 21.35
CA TYR A 409 5.99 18.59 20.65
C TYR A 409 5.62 17.16 21.09
N ASN A 410 6.60 16.29 21.34
CA ASN A 410 6.33 14.92 21.84
C ASN A 410 5.66 14.89 23.22
N TYR A 411 5.83 15.96 24.03
CA TYR A 411 5.33 16.05 25.41
C TYR A 411 4.46 17.29 25.62
N LEU A 412 3.79 17.78 24.56
CA LEU A 412 2.99 19.01 24.58
C LEU A 412 1.90 18.99 25.66
N ASP A 413 1.22 17.86 25.85
CA ASP A 413 0.23 17.67 26.92
C ASP A 413 0.82 17.85 28.32
N TRP A 414 2.05 17.36 28.56
CA TRP A 414 2.75 17.57 29.83
C TRP A 414 3.08 19.04 30.04
N TRP A 415 3.53 19.77 29.01
CA TRP A 415 3.83 21.21 29.12
C TRP A 415 2.59 22.05 29.49
N VAL A 416 1.43 21.68 28.96
CA VAL A 416 0.13 22.33 29.19
C VAL A 416 -0.46 21.97 30.55
N THR A 417 -0.42 20.69 30.95
CA THR A 417 -1.04 20.22 32.20
C THR A 417 -0.17 20.38 33.44
N SER A 418 1.15 20.26 33.29
CA SER A 418 2.09 20.02 34.38
C SER A 418 3.32 20.94 34.35
N GLY A 419 3.84 21.26 33.16
CA GLY A 419 4.99 22.15 32.95
C GLY A 419 4.69 23.64 33.15
N GLY A 420 3.42 24.02 33.33
CA GLY A 420 3.00 25.38 33.64
C GLY A 420 3.08 26.38 32.48
N VAL A 421 3.22 25.89 31.23
CA VAL A 421 3.30 26.73 30.03
C VAL A 421 1.89 26.99 29.50
N SER A 422 1.39 28.23 29.65
CA SER A 422 0.12 28.63 29.02
C SER A 422 0.32 28.84 27.52
N LEU A 423 -0.38 28.01 26.73
CA LEU A 423 -0.42 28.06 25.27
C LEU A 423 -1.82 28.45 24.75
N ASP A 424 -2.68 28.94 25.63
CA ASP A 424 -4.12 29.18 25.35
C ASP A 424 -4.35 30.22 24.24
N ALA A 425 -3.39 31.12 24.01
CA ALA A 425 -3.40 32.06 22.88
C ALA A 425 -3.40 31.36 21.51
N HIS A 426 -2.90 30.12 21.44
CA HIS A 426 -2.84 29.30 20.23
C HIS A 426 -4.03 28.32 20.11
N ALA A 427 -4.75 28.09 21.22
CA ALA A 427 -5.74 27.01 21.33
C ALA A 427 -6.89 27.13 20.31
N LEU A 428 -7.40 28.35 20.08
CA LEU A 428 -8.51 28.56 19.14
C LEU A 428 -8.12 28.27 17.69
N ALA A 429 -6.90 28.66 17.29
CA ALA A 429 -6.42 28.46 15.92
C ALA A 429 -6.10 26.98 15.66
N LEU A 430 -5.41 26.32 16.61
CA LEU A 430 -5.21 24.87 16.60
C LEU A 430 -6.54 24.11 16.50
N ARG A 431 -7.50 24.44 17.37
CA ARG A 431 -8.84 23.83 17.38
C ARG A 431 -9.53 23.93 16.02
N ASP A 432 -9.55 25.14 15.46
CA ASP A 432 -10.30 25.40 14.23
C ASP A 432 -9.65 24.71 13.01
N ARG A 433 -8.31 24.61 12.97
CA ARG A 433 -7.60 23.79 11.96
C ARG A 433 -7.78 22.29 12.16
N LEU A 434 -7.69 21.76 13.39
CA LEU A 434 -7.97 20.34 13.66
C LEU A 434 -9.41 19.97 13.25
N ILE A 435 -10.37 20.88 13.45
CA ILE A 435 -11.75 20.67 12.98
C ILE A 435 -11.82 20.69 11.45
N ALA A 436 -11.21 21.68 10.79
CA ALA A 436 -11.31 21.88 9.35
C ALA A 436 -10.54 20.84 8.52
N GLU A 437 -9.36 20.40 8.97
CA GLU A 437 -8.44 19.54 8.21
C GLU A 437 -8.53 18.06 8.59
N ILE A 438 -9.12 17.72 9.75
CA ILE A 438 -9.26 16.32 10.21
C ILE A 438 -10.74 15.95 10.40
N VAL A 439 -11.46 16.65 11.29
CA VAL A 439 -12.82 16.25 11.68
C VAL A 439 -13.84 16.41 10.55
N VAL A 440 -13.76 17.49 9.76
CA VAL A 440 -14.70 17.75 8.65
C VAL A 440 -14.53 16.73 7.52
N PRO A 441 -13.32 16.46 6.96
CA PRO A 441 -13.13 15.44 5.93
C PRO A 441 -13.63 14.05 6.35
N LEU A 442 -13.37 13.63 7.60
CA LEU A 442 -13.85 12.34 8.11
C LEU A 442 -15.38 12.27 8.23
N ALA A 443 -16.04 13.36 8.64
CA ALA A 443 -17.49 13.45 8.69
C ALA A 443 -18.15 13.51 7.29
N GLU A 444 -17.52 14.19 6.32
CA GLU A 444 -17.95 14.16 4.92
C GLU A 444 -17.81 12.74 4.34
N VAL A 445 -16.72 12.03 4.65
CA VAL A 445 -16.54 10.63 4.25
C VAL A 445 -17.58 9.70 4.88
N GLN A 446 -17.88 9.79 6.19
CA GLN A 446 -19.00 9.02 6.76
C GLN A 446 -20.30 9.31 6.02
N THR A 447 -20.55 10.57 5.64
CA THR A 447 -21.76 10.96 4.90
C THR A 447 -21.85 10.29 3.52
N THR A 448 -20.73 9.89 2.90
CA THR A 448 -20.75 9.05 1.67
C THR A 448 -21.03 7.58 1.98
N PHE A 449 -20.43 7.02 3.05
CA PHE A 449 -20.72 5.66 3.53
C PHE A 449 -22.17 5.46 3.98
N ASP A 450 -22.80 6.48 4.56
CA ASP A 450 -24.20 6.46 5.01
C ASP A 450 -25.20 6.57 3.84
N LYS A 451 -24.74 7.00 2.64
CA LYS A 451 -25.55 7.09 1.41
C LYS A 451 -25.42 5.85 0.52
N ALA A 452 -24.19 5.40 0.29
CA ALA A 452 -23.92 4.26 -0.59
C ALA A 452 -24.20 2.95 0.16
N PRO A 453 -24.97 1.98 -0.39
CA PRO A 453 -25.22 0.70 0.27
C PRO A 453 -24.06 -0.30 0.16
N LYS A 454 -23.13 -0.10 -0.76
CA LYS A 454 -22.04 -1.05 -1.06
C LYS A 454 -20.67 -0.38 -1.10
N LEU A 455 -19.69 -1.07 -0.54
CA LEU A 455 -18.26 -0.84 -0.78
C LEU A 455 -17.71 -2.04 -1.56
N THR A 456 -16.97 -1.79 -2.63
CA THR A 456 -16.11 -2.77 -3.31
C THR A 456 -14.65 -2.31 -3.26
N ARG A 457 -13.73 -3.27 -3.21
CA ARG A 457 -12.28 -3.09 -3.18
C ARG A 457 -11.63 -3.91 -4.29
N PHE A 458 -10.76 -3.27 -5.05
CA PHE A 458 -9.93 -3.90 -6.07
C PHE A 458 -8.45 -3.65 -5.82
N LEU A 459 -7.62 -4.63 -6.18
CA LEU A 459 -6.19 -4.49 -6.28
C LEU A 459 -5.73 -4.85 -7.69
N THR A 460 -4.74 -4.13 -8.18
CA THR A 460 -3.84 -4.58 -9.24
C THR A 460 -2.41 -4.17 -8.89
N ILE A 461 -1.43 -4.81 -9.53
CA ILE A 461 0.00 -4.53 -9.35
C ILE A 461 0.61 -4.51 -10.75
N LEU A 462 1.21 -3.40 -11.16
CA LEU A 462 1.60 -3.17 -12.56
C LEU A 462 3.05 -2.71 -12.69
N ASP A 463 3.74 -3.19 -13.71
CA ASP A 463 4.93 -2.49 -14.20
C ASP A 463 4.53 -1.21 -14.96
N PRO A 464 5.35 -0.13 -14.98
CA PRO A 464 5.05 1.10 -15.72
C PRO A 464 4.85 0.87 -17.22
N GLU A 465 5.46 -0.18 -17.78
CA GLU A 465 5.27 -0.61 -19.17
C GLU A 465 3.89 -1.24 -19.46
N GLU A 466 3.10 -1.55 -18.42
CA GLU A 466 1.76 -2.14 -18.48
C GLU A 466 0.63 -1.15 -18.16
N MET A 467 0.96 0.05 -17.65
CA MET A 467 0.03 1.13 -17.35
C MET A 467 -0.50 1.83 -18.62
N THR A 468 -0.96 1.04 -19.61
CA THR A 468 -1.38 1.51 -20.94
C THR A 468 -2.88 1.79 -21.07
N ARG A 469 -3.62 1.72 -19.95
CA ARG A 469 -5.07 1.94 -19.88
C ARG A 469 -5.45 2.63 -18.58
N ASP A 470 -6.32 3.62 -18.69
CA ASP A 470 -6.99 4.26 -17.55
C ASP A 470 -8.24 3.43 -17.20
N PRO A 471 -8.29 2.68 -16.09
CA PRO A 471 -9.43 1.83 -15.78
C PRO A 471 -10.65 2.66 -15.38
N ILE A 472 -11.81 2.29 -15.92
CA ILE A 472 -13.13 2.78 -15.53
C ILE A 472 -13.92 1.69 -14.80
N PHE A 473 -14.74 2.11 -13.84
CA PHE A 473 -15.55 1.21 -13.02
C PHE A 473 -17.05 1.41 -13.26
N ALA A 474 -17.79 0.30 -13.29
CA ALA A 474 -19.25 0.26 -13.39
C ALA A 474 -19.83 -0.60 -12.26
N PHE A 475 -21.14 -0.89 -12.28
CA PHE A 475 -21.83 -1.61 -11.21
C PHE A 475 -22.70 -2.75 -11.73
N ASN A 476 -22.76 -3.87 -11.00
CA ASN A 476 -23.66 -4.99 -11.26
C ASN A 476 -24.32 -5.45 -9.95
N SER A 477 -25.65 -5.49 -9.92
CA SER A 477 -26.48 -5.83 -8.74
C SER A 477 -26.79 -7.31 -8.58
N GLU A 478 -26.42 -8.15 -9.56
CA GLU A 478 -26.68 -9.60 -9.55
C GLU A 478 -25.49 -10.40 -8.99
N LEU A 479 -24.32 -9.76 -8.83
CA LEU A 479 -23.12 -10.38 -8.30
C LEU A 479 -23.18 -10.56 -6.78
N PRO A 480 -22.65 -11.69 -6.24
CA PRO A 480 -22.50 -11.89 -4.81
C PRO A 480 -21.38 -11.01 -4.22
N ASP A 481 -21.52 -10.75 -2.92
CA ASP A 481 -20.50 -10.22 -2.01
C ASP A 481 -19.20 -11.03 -2.09
N VAL A 482 -18.06 -10.36 -1.91
CA VAL A 482 -16.74 -10.97 -1.84
C VAL A 482 -16.23 -10.83 -0.41
N THR A 483 -16.08 -11.94 0.29
CA THR A 483 -15.55 -11.96 1.66
C THR A 483 -14.04 -11.72 1.67
N ARG A 484 -13.56 -10.94 2.64
CA ARG A 484 -12.13 -10.81 2.91
C ARG A 484 -11.55 -12.06 3.56
N ASP A 485 -12.35 -12.83 4.31
CA ASP A 485 -11.88 -13.98 5.08
C ASP A 485 -11.78 -15.24 4.21
N ASN A 486 -10.55 -15.58 3.86
CA ASN A 486 -10.16 -16.73 3.08
C ASN A 486 -9.71 -17.85 4.02
N VAL A 487 -10.34 -19.02 3.95
CA VAL A 487 -10.09 -20.14 4.88
C VAL A 487 -9.66 -21.39 4.13
N LEU A 488 -8.40 -21.78 4.30
CA LEU A 488 -7.89 -23.10 3.94
C LEU A 488 -8.30 -24.08 5.04
N ARG A 489 -9.00 -25.16 4.69
CA ARG A 489 -9.40 -26.23 5.62
C ARG A 489 -8.44 -27.39 5.48
N THR A 490 -7.88 -27.87 6.59
CA THR A 490 -6.85 -28.91 6.57
C THR A 490 -7.24 -30.07 7.48
N VAL A 491 -7.23 -31.29 6.95
CA VAL A 491 -7.32 -32.52 7.76
C VAL A 491 -5.93 -33.12 7.85
N ILE A 492 -5.42 -33.26 9.07
CA ILE A 492 -4.08 -33.84 9.32
C ILE A 492 -4.24 -35.34 9.58
N HIS A 493 -3.60 -36.16 8.73
CA HIS A 493 -3.59 -37.62 8.81
C HIS A 493 -2.19 -38.10 9.18
N GLN A 494 -1.99 -38.52 10.43
CA GLN A 494 -0.71 -39.06 10.90
C GLN A 494 -0.85 -40.57 11.15
N THR A 495 -0.23 -41.39 10.31
CA THR A 495 -0.31 -42.87 10.38
C THR A 495 0.80 -43.45 11.26
N SER A 496 1.96 -42.80 11.28
CA SER A 496 3.08 -43.06 12.20
C SER A 496 3.92 -41.79 12.37
N CYS A 497 5.01 -41.83 13.14
CA CYS A 497 5.93 -40.68 13.22
C CYS A 497 6.54 -40.29 11.85
N ASP A 498 6.67 -41.26 10.95
CA ASP A 498 7.38 -41.13 9.67
C ASP A 498 6.44 -41.16 8.44
N ASP A 499 5.14 -41.44 8.63
CA ASP A 499 4.09 -41.48 7.59
C ASP A 499 2.93 -40.57 8.03
N GLY A 500 2.73 -39.48 7.29
CA GLY A 500 1.60 -38.58 7.43
C GLY A 500 1.48 -37.60 6.27
N TYR A 501 0.24 -37.18 6.01
CA TYR A 501 -0.13 -36.21 4.98
C TYR A 501 -1.17 -35.22 5.49
N ILE A 502 -1.29 -34.08 4.79
CA ILE A 502 -2.35 -33.09 5.01
C ILE A 502 -3.27 -33.07 3.79
N GLU A 503 -4.55 -33.35 4.00
CA GLU A 503 -5.59 -33.06 3.00
C GLU A 503 -6.01 -31.59 3.15
N ALA A 504 -5.72 -30.77 2.15
CA ALA A 504 -5.91 -29.32 2.17
C ALA A 504 -6.99 -28.90 1.17
N THR A 505 -8.14 -28.46 1.67
CA THR A 505 -9.29 -27.95 0.89
C THR A 505 -9.30 -26.43 0.87
N TYR A 506 -9.00 -25.86 -0.28
CA TYR A 506 -8.87 -24.41 -0.52
C TYR A 506 -10.24 -23.69 -0.57
N PRO A 507 -10.29 -22.35 -0.46
CA PRO A 507 -11.55 -21.59 -0.48
C PRO A 507 -12.41 -21.81 -1.73
N ASP A 508 -11.81 -22.22 -2.85
CA ASP A 508 -12.49 -22.53 -4.11
C ASP A 508 -13.05 -23.97 -4.18
N GLY A 509 -12.94 -24.73 -3.08
CA GLY A 509 -13.37 -26.12 -2.99
C GLY A 509 -12.41 -27.14 -3.60
N THR A 510 -11.26 -26.72 -4.16
CA THR A 510 -10.26 -27.67 -4.66
C THR A 510 -9.50 -28.31 -3.51
N VAL A 511 -9.10 -29.58 -3.68
CA VAL A 511 -8.33 -30.33 -2.68
C VAL A 511 -6.93 -30.64 -3.21
N HIS A 512 -5.93 -30.54 -2.34
CA HIS A 512 -4.57 -31.03 -2.57
C HIS A 512 -4.10 -31.88 -1.39
N ILE A 513 -3.22 -32.85 -1.65
CA ILE A 513 -2.62 -33.71 -0.62
C ILE A 513 -1.14 -33.35 -0.53
N LEU A 514 -0.71 -32.89 0.65
CA LEU A 514 0.69 -32.58 0.93
C LEU A 514 1.30 -33.72 1.74
N GLU A 515 2.28 -34.42 1.16
CA GLU A 515 3.08 -35.44 1.85
C GLU A 515 4.09 -34.78 2.78
N CYS A 516 4.02 -35.05 4.09
CA CYS A 516 4.84 -34.36 5.09
C CYS A 516 6.27 -34.92 5.21
N GLY A 517 6.53 -36.11 4.64
CA GLY A 517 7.81 -36.82 4.81
C GLY A 517 8.17 -37.16 6.26
N GLY A 518 7.18 -37.20 7.15
CA GLY A 518 7.34 -37.29 8.60
C GLY A 518 6.15 -36.73 9.37
N PHE A 519 6.41 -36.01 10.46
CA PHE A 519 5.38 -35.47 11.35
C PHE A 519 4.76 -34.15 10.84
N CYS A 520 3.52 -34.22 10.35
CA CYS A 520 2.79 -33.09 9.77
C CYS A 520 2.51 -31.94 10.75
N GLY A 521 2.39 -32.22 12.05
CA GLY A 521 2.12 -31.20 13.08
C GLY A 521 3.23 -30.16 13.25
N SER A 522 4.35 -30.30 12.53
CA SER A 522 5.43 -29.30 12.44
C SER A 522 5.23 -28.26 11.32
N GLN A 523 4.31 -28.49 10.38
CA GLN A 523 4.04 -27.59 9.25
C GLN A 523 3.27 -26.33 9.71
N ALA A 524 4.00 -25.33 10.19
CA ALA A 524 3.42 -24.02 10.55
C ALA A 524 2.81 -23.28 9.35
N THR A 525 3.33 -23.55 8.14
CA THR A 525 2.91 -22.94 6.89
C THR A 525 2.78 -24.01 5.81
N LEU A 526 1.70 -23.97 5.03
CA LEU A 526 1.59 -24.71 3.78
C LEU A 526 2.20 -23.85 2.65
N PRO A 527 3.17 -24.36 1.87
CA PRO A 527 3.76 -23.63 0.75
C PRO A 527 2.80 -23.63 -0.47
N PRO A 528 3.05 -22.77 -1.47
CA PRO A 528 2.42 -22.87 -2.78
C PRO A 528 2.57 -24.27 -3.39
N VAL A 529 1.53 -24.75 -4.06
CA VAL A 529 1.53 -26.06 -4.73
C VAL A 529 2.44 -26.00 -5.97
N PRO A 530 3.46 -26.87 -6.09
CA PRO A 530 4.43 -26.78 -7.18
C PRO A 530 3.79 -26.89 -8.59
N GLY A 531 3.97 -25.84 -9.40
CA GLY A 531 3.49 -25.79 -10.79
C GLY A 531 2.06 -25.29 -10.99
N GLU A 532 1.34 -24.96 -9.91
CA GLU A 532 0.08 -24.21 -10.02
C GLU A 532 0.37 -22.73 -10.35
N ALA A 533 -0.26 -22.20 -11.39
CA ALA A 533 -0.07 -20.81 -11.83
C ALA A 533 -0.81 -19.82 -10.92
N ALA A 534 -0.28 -18.60 -10.79
CA ALA A 534 -0.86 -17.51 -10.00
C ALA A 534 -2.27 -17.11 -10.47
N LEU A 535 -2.45 -16.92 -11.78
CA LEU A 535 -3.76 -16.74 -12.43
C LEU A 535 -4.49 -18.09 -12.54
N LYS A 536 -5.74 -18.15 -12.06
CA LYS A 536 -6.63 -19.30 -12.28
C LYS A 536 -7.38 -19.16 -13.61
N TYR A 537 -7.96 -17.98 -13.85
CA TYR A 537 -8.52 -17.50 -15.12
C TYR A 537 -8.88 -16.02 -14.99
N VAL A 538 -9.13 -15.34 -16.12
CA VAL A 538 -9.82 -14.05 -16.12
C VAL A 538 -11.27 -14.22 -16.59
N GLU A 539 -12.12 -13.28 -16.18
CA GLU A 539 -13.51 -13.17 -16.62
C GLU A 539 -13.82 -11.71 -17.00
N VAL A 540 -14.73 -11.53 -17.96
CA VAL A 540 -15.35 -10.22 -18.21
C VAL A 540 -16.66 -10.16 -17.46
N ILE A 541 -16.95 -9.02 -16.85
CA ILE A 541 -18.18 -8.79 -16.10
C ILE A 541 -18.86 -7.55 -16.68
N ASP A 542 -20.11 -7.70 -17.10
CA ASP A 542 -20.95 -6.60 -17.56
C ASP A 542 -21.86 -6.09 -16.42
N GLU A 543 -22.57 -4.98 -16.65
CA GLU A 543 -23.44 -4.32 -15.65
C GLU A 543 -24.67 -5.16 -15.23
N SER A 544 -24.95 -6.25 -15.94
CA SER A 544 -25.97 -7.26 -15.64
C SER A 544 -25.52 -8.63 -16.10
N GLY A 545 -26.02 -9.70 -15.49
CA GLY A 545 -25.65 -11.08 -15.79
C GLY A 545 -24.51 -11.60 -14.93
N ALA A 546 -24.24 -12.89 -15.10
CA ALA A 546 -23.10 -13.57 -14.47
C ALA A 546 -21.78 -13.22 -15.20
N PRO A 547 -20.62 -13.31 -14.52
CA PRO A 547 -19.32 -13.21 -15.16
C PRO A 547 -19.14 -14.21 -16.31
N LEU A 548 -18.35 -13.82 -17.31
CA LEU A 548 -18.01 -14.60 -18.49
C LEU A 548 -16.51 -14.96 -18.45
N PRO A 549 -16.15 -16.17 -17.98
CA PRO A 549 -14.77 -16.65 -18.00
C PRO A 549 -14.23 -16.72 -19.42
N VAL A 550 -12.98 -16.32 -19.61
CA VAL A 550 -12.32 -16.22 -20.93
C VAL A 550 -11.25 -17.30 -21.06
N ALA A 551 -11.17 -17.99 -22.20
CA ALA A 551 -10.08 -18.93 -22.48
C ALA A 551 -8.76 -18.19 -22.81
N PRO A 552 -7.58 -18.71 -22.42
CA PRO A 552 -6.28 -18.02 -22.60
C PRO A 552 -5.92 -17.63 -24.04
N ASP A 553 -6.38 -18.38 -25.04
CA ASP A 553 -6.18 -18.08 -26.46
C ASP A 553 -7.08 -16.92 -26.96
N GLN A 554 -8.13 -16.56 -26.21
CA GLN A 554 -9.02 -15.44 -26.52
C GLN A 554 -8.60 -14.11 -25.85
N TYR A 555 -7.65 -14.12 -24.90
CA TYR A 555 -7.29 -12.94 -24.08
C TYR A 555 -7.02 -11.68 -24.92
N GLY A 556 -6.12 -11.75 -25.91
CA GLY A 556 -5.78 -10.59 -26.75
C GLY A 556 -6.92 -10.09 -27.65
N ALA A 557 -7.92 -10.93 -27.96
CA ALA A 557 -9.11 -10.53 -28.71
C ALA A 557 -10.14 -9.84 -27.80
N VAL A 558 -10.34 -10.36 -26.58
CA VAL A 558 -11.25 -9.77 -25.59
C VAL A 558 -10.68 -8.46 -25.02
N ASP A 559 -9.36 -8.35 -24.85
CA ASP A 559 -8.70 -7.11 -24.47
C ASP A 559 -8.93 -5.97 -25.49
N GLY A 560 -9.02 -6.33 -26.78
CA GLY A 560 -9.39 -5.40 -27.84
C GLY A 560 -10.79 -4.79 -27.63
N TYR A 561 -11.79 -5.60 -27.25
CA TYR A 561 -13.13 -5.08 -26.93
C TYR A 561 -13.14 -4.29 -25.61
N LEU A 562 -12.44 -4.77 -24.58
CA LEU A 562 -12.27 -4.05 -23.31
C LEU A 562 -11.67 -2.66 -23.50
N SER A 563 -10.69 -2.50 -24.40
CA SER A 563 -10.10 -1.18 -24.73
C SER A 563 -11.09 -0.16 -25.34
N MET A 564 -12.26 -0.63 -25.80
CA MET A 564 -13.34 0.18 -26.37
C MET A 564 -14.58 0.26 -25.44
N ALA A 565 -14.53 -0.36 -24.27
CA ALA A 565 -15.68 -0.45 -23.37
C ALA A 565 -15.97 0.89 -22.66
N VAL A 566 -17.26 1.20 -22.53
CA VAL A 566 -17.79 2.37 -21.82
C VAL A 566 -18.96 1.95 -20.94
N ALA A 567 -19.25 2.72 -19.88
CA ALA A 567 -20.41 2.48 -19.03
C ALA A 567 -21.74 2.52 -19.81
N GLY A 568 -22.73 1.75 -19.39
CA GLY A 568 -24.06 1.70 -20.01
C GLY A 568 -24.13 0.93 -21.34
N SER A 569 -23.03 0.33 -21.79
CA SER A 569 -22.95 -0.46 -23.03
C SER A 569 -22.35 -1.85 -22.75
N PRO A 570 -22.79 -2.95 -23.40
CA PRO A 570 -22.18 -4.26 -23.23
C PRO A 570 -20.69 -4.25 -23.59
N THR A 571 -19.83 -4.79 -22.73
CA THR A 571 -18.38 -4.85 -22.94
C THR A 571 -18.01 -5.79 -24.10
N ILE A 572 -18.81 -6.83 -24.36
CA ILE A 572 -18.59 -7.77 -25.47
C ILE A 572 -19.74 -7.65 -26.50
N PRO A 573 -19.44 -7.43 -27.80
CA PRO A 573 -20.47 -7.32 -28.83
C PRO A 573 -21.31 -8.61 -28.99
N GLN A 574 -22.62 -8.45 -29.20
CA GLN A 574 -23.53 -9.58 -29.39
C GLN A 574 -23.12 -10.44 -30.60
N GLY A 575 -22.98 -11.75 -30.36
CA GLY A 575 -22.57 -12.73 -31.37
C GLY A 575 -21.08 -13.08 -31.36
N VAL A 576 -20.27 -12.44 -30.51
CA VAL A 576 -18.93 -12.94 -30.14
C VAL A 576 -19.11 -14.08 -29.13
N ASP A 577 -18.55 -15.25 -29.44
CA ASP A 577 -18.59 -16.41 -28.54
C ASP A 577 -17.33 -16.42 -27.66
N VAL A 578 -17.52 -16.41 -26.34
CA VAL A 578 -16.45 -16.45 -25.34
C VAL A 578 -16.51 -17.82 -24.68
N THR A 579 -15.56 -18.68 -25.04
CA THR A 579 -15.48 -20.00 -24.44
C THR A 579 -14.87 -19.89 -23.04
N PRO A 580 -15.51 -20.46 -22.01
CA PRO A 580 -14.88 -20.56 -20.70
C PRO A 580 -13.61 -21.43 -20.80
N PRO A 581 -12.61 -21.22 -19.91
CA PRO A 581 -11.45 -22.10 -19.83
C PRO A 581 -11.87 -23.57 -19.76
N ALA A 582 -11.20 -24.42 -20.53
CA ALA A 582 -11.36 -25.85 -20.39
C ALA A 582 -11.08 -26.24 -18.92
N PRO A 583 -11.93 -27.06 -18.27
CA PRO A 583 -11.71 -27.44 -16.88
C PRO A 583 -10.34 -28.11 -16.78
N GLY A 584 -9.47 -27.54 -15.96
CA GLY A 584 -8.10 -28.01 -15.80
C GLY A 584 -8.07 -29.50 -15.42
N PRO A 585 -7.04 -30.25 -15.85
CA PRO A 585 -6.96 -31.67 -15.52
C PRO A 585 -7.06 -31.84 -14.00
N VAL A 586 -7.98 -32.69 -13.54
CA VAL A 586 -8.07 -33.06 -12.13
C VAL A 586 -6.84 -33.89 -11.81
N VAL A 587 -5.76 -33.21 -11.38
CA VAL A 587 -4.56 -33.85 -10.86
C VAL A 587 -4.89 -34.41 -9.49
N THR A 588 -5.54 -35.58 -9.49
CA THR A 588 -5.42 -36.52 -8.38
C THR A 588 -3.92 -36.81 -8.22
N GLY A 589 -3.30 -36.26 -7.19
CA GLY A 589 -1.89 -36.56 -6.87
C GLY A 589 -1.70 -38.08 -6.81
N ASN A 590 -0.63 -38.59 -7.43
CA ASN A 590 -0.51 -40.01 -7.81
C ASN A 590 -0.84 -40.98 -6.66
N THR A 591 -2.06 -41.53 -6.65
CA THR A 591 -2.47 -42.60 -5.74
C THR A 591 -1.96 -43.97 -6.20
N GLU A 592 -0.70 -44.04 -6.65
CA GLU A 592 0.02 -45.29 -6.95
C GLU A 592 0.41 -46.01 -5.64
N GLY A 593 -0.60 -46.41 -4.84
CA GLY A 593 -0.36 -47.20 -3.63
C GLY A 593 -1.56 -47.43 -2.70
N ARG A 594 -2.56 -46.53 -2.67
CA ARG A 594 -3.71 -46.62 -1.74
C ARG A 594 -5.04 -46.73 -2.52
N PRO A 595 -5.79 -47.85 -2.45
CA PRO A 595 -7.09 -47.97 -3.08
C PRO A 595 -8.14 -47.18 -2.30
N VAL A 596 -8.92 -46.34 -2.99
CA VAL A 596 -10.07 -45.64 -2.41
C VAL A 596 -11.16 -46.66 -2.11
N THR A 597 -11.27 -47.07 -0.84
CA THR A 597 -12.32 -48.00 -0.40
C THR A 597 -13.68 -47.31 -0.42
N SER A 598 -14.54 -47.76 -1.33
CA SER A 598 -15.91 -47.26 -1.50
C SER A 598 -16.72 -47.27 -0.20
N ILE A 599 -17.31 -46.14 0.15
CA ILE A 599 -18.30 -46.02 1.25
C ILE A 599 -19.54 -46.86 0.89
N PRO A 600 -19.94 -47.86 1.69
CA PRO A 600 -21.21 -48.56 1.49
C PRO A 600 -22.39 -47.69 1.92
N GLY A 601 -23.39 -47.53 1.07
CA GLY A 601 -24.65 -46.86 1.44
C GLY A 601 -25.47 -47.70 2.44
N GLY A 602 -26.00 -47.04 3.48
CA GLY A 602 -26.93 -47.62 4.47
C GLY A 602 -28.19 -46.77 4.61
N SER A 603 -29.36 -47.41 4.66
CA SER A 603 -30.67 -46.76 4.50
C SER A 603 -31.33 -46.32 5.81
N GLU A 604 -31.97 -45.15 5.75
CA GLU A 604 -33.22 -44.71 6.41
C GLU A 604 -33.66 -45.18 7.82
N SER A 605 -34.26 -44.21 8.52
CA SER A 605 -35.31 -44.31 9.56
C SER A 605 -34.89 -44.45 11.04
N GLY A 606 -35.60 -43.70 11.91
CA GLY A 606 -35.44 -43.78 13.37
C GLY A 606 -35.74 -42.47 14.11
N ASN A 607 -37.01 -42.11 14.29
CA ASN A 607 -37.41 -41.01 15.18
C ASN A 607 -37.25 -41.43 16.66
N GLY A 608 -36.64 -40.60 17.50
CA GLY A 608 -36.52 -40.82 18.94
C GLY A 608 -36.20 -39.54 19.69
N ALA A 609 -36.94 -39.25 20.78
CA ALA A 609 -36.86 -38.00 21.52
C ALA A 609 -36.61 -38.23 23.03
N SER A 610 -36.33 -37.13 23.75
CA SER A 610 -35.94 -37.05 25.18
C SER A 610 -34.51 -37.55 25.50
N GLY A 611 -33.85 -37.05 26.54
CA GLY A 611 -34.30 -36.10 27.57
C GLY A 611 -33.14 -35.25 28.12
N ALA A 612 -33.48 -34.24 28.93
CA ALA A 612 -32.53 -33.23 29.42
C ALA A 612 -31.98 -33.53 30.82
N THR A 613 -30.84 -32.91 31.14
CA THR A 613 -30.52 -32.44 32.50
C THR A 613 -29.71 -31.15 32.42
N GLU A 614 -29.96 -30.25 33.37
CA GLU A 614 -29.34 -28.93 33.46
C GLU A 614 -28.05 -28.96 34.32
N SER A 615 -27.15 -28.02 34.07
CA SER A 615 -26.28 -27.45 35.11
C SER A 615 -25.93 -26.01 34.74
N SER A 616 -25.93 -25.11 35.71
CA SER A 616 -25.97 -23.65 35.49
C SER A 616 -24.92 -22.89 36.30
N ASN A 617 -24.64 -21.67 35.85
CA ASN A 617 -23.71 -20.68 36.41
C ASN A 617 -22.21 -21.04 36.25
N GLY A 618 -21.32 -20.07 36.03
CA GLY A 618 -21.53 -18.64 35.81
C GLY A 618 -20.35 -17.80 36.33
N GLY A 619 -19.77 -16.95 35.49
CA GLY A 619 -18.63 -16.11 35.87
C GLY A 619 -18.15 -15.24 34.72
N THR A 620 -18.46 -13.94 34.76
CA THR A 620 -17.98 -12.95 33.80
C THR A 620 -16.55 -12.51 34.12
N GLY A 621 -15.72 -12.34 33.10
CA GLY A 621 -14.36 -11.81 33.24
C GLY A 621 -13.75 -11.52 31.87
N GLY A 622 -13.93 -10.29 31.38
CA GLY A 622 -13.38 -9.85 30.10
C GLY A 622 -12.09 -9.06 30.28
N CYS A 623 -11.08 -9.36 29.47
CA CYS A 623 -9.91 -8.51 29.25
C CYS A 623 -9.76 -8.28 27.75
N GLY A 624 -9.95 -7.04 27.30
CA GLY A 624 -9.57 -6.64 25.94
C GLY A 624 -8.07 -6.37 25.89
N ALA A 625 -7.38 -6.94 24.90
CA ALA A 625 -5.96 -6.68 24.63
C ALA A 625 -5.85 -5.94 23.28
N SER A 626 -5.79 -4.62 23.32
CA SER A 626 -5.53 -3.78 22.16
C SER A 626 -4.03 -3.81 21.84
N SER A 627 -3.62 -4.60 20.84
CA SER A 627 -2.25 -4.59 20.31
C SER A 627 -2.18 -3.77 19.02
N SER A 628 -1.80 -2.50 19.16
CA SER A 628 -1.50 -1.58 18.06
C SER A 628 -0.19 -1.97 17.36
N ALA A 629 -0.28 -2.85 16.35
CA ALA A 629 0.85 -3.33 15.55
C ALA A 629 0.78 -2.91 14.07
N SER A 630 -0.15 -2.02 13.70
CA SER A 630 -0.47 -1.69 12.30
C SER A 630 0.55 -0.79 11.60
N GLY A 631 1.33 0.01 12.34
CA GLY A 631 2.25 1.00 11.75
C GLY A 631 3.50 0.41 11.09
N ALA A 632 3.91 -0.82 11.48
CA ALA A 632 5.15 -1.43 10.99
C ALA A 632 5.09 -1.89 9.52
N PHE A 633 3.90 -1.95 8.91
CA PHE A 633 3.72 -2.50 7.56
C PHE A 633 4.17 -1.51 6.45
N TRP A 634 4.07 -0.20 6.69
CA TRP A 634 4.38 0.83 5.68
C TRP A 634 5.88 1.09 5.51
N LEU A 635 6.66 1.00 6.60
CA LEU A 635 8.13 1.18 6.56
C LEU A 635 8.87 0.10 5.75
N TRP A 636 8.24 -1.06 5.50
CA TRP A 636 8.84 -2.16 4.74
C TRP A 636 8.81 -2.00 3.21
N LEU A 637 8.02 -1.06 2.67
CA LEU A 637 7.89 -0.89 1.22
C LEU A 637 9.21 -0.41 0.57
N GLY A 638 9.84 0.64 1.09
CA GLY A 638 11.08 1.21 0.56
C GLY A 638 12.36 0.37 0.78
N LEU A 639 12.23 -0.93 1.08
CA LEU A 639 13.31 -1.79 1.58
C LEU A 639 13.56 -3.06 0.76
N LEU A 640 12.58 -3.51 -0.03
CA LEU A 640 12.69 -4.76 -0.80
C LEU A 640 13.17 -4.57 -2.26
N GLY A 641 13.24 -3.33 -2.76
CA GLY A 641 13.77 -3.00 -4.09
C GLY A 641 15.25 -3.39 -4.34
N ALA A 642 15.98 -3.80 -3.30
CA ALA A 642 17.38 -4.20 -3.40
C ALA A 642 17.62 -5.55 -4.11
N PHE A 643 16.59 -6.40 -4.28
CA PHE A 643 16.72 -7.70 -4.95
C PHE A 643 16.31 -7.65 -6.43
N ALA A 644 17.16 -7.01 -7.25
CA ALA A 644 17.02 -6.96 -8.71
C ALA A 644 17.22 -8.33 -9.39
N VAL A 645 16.27 -9.25 -9.24
CA VAL A 645 16.20 -10.52 -9.96
C VAL A 645 15.81 -10.24 -11.42
N ARG A 646 16.81 -10.09 -12.27
CA ARG A 646 16.69 -9.78 -13.70
C ARG A 646 15.81 -10.82 -14.44
N ARG A 647 14.49 -10.57 -14.59
CA ARG A 647 13.50 -11.46 -15.23
C ARG A 647 14.03 -11.98 -16.57
N ALA A 648 14.32 -13.28 -16.65
CA ALA A 648 14.94 -13.91 -17.83
C ALA A 648 13.87 -14.26 -18.89
N ARG A 649 13.35 -13.25 -19.61
CA ARG A 649 12.30 -13.38 -20.64
C ARG A 649 12.73 -14.36 -21.76
N LEU A 650 12.29 -15.63 -21.68
CA LEU A 650 12.43 -16.65 -22.74
C LEU A 650 11.49 -16.34 -23.92
N ARG A 651 11.84 -15.34 -24.74
CA ARG A 651 11.16 -15.11 -26.02
C ARG A 651 11.45 -16.26 -26.99
N ALA A 652 10.41 -16.96 -27.42
CA ALA A 652 10.48 -17.80 -28.61
C ALA A 652 10.80 -16.91 -29.84
N PRO A 653 11.67 -17.36 -30.78
CA PRO A 653 11.93 -16.62 -32.00
C PRO A 653 10.69 -16.62 -32.92
N PRO A 654 10.41 -15.52 -33.65
CA PRO A 654 9.31 -15.49 -34.61
C PRO A 654 9.58 -16.40 -35.82
N SER A 655 8.50 -16.96 -36.36
CA SER A 655 8.47 -17.77 -37.59
C SER A 655 7.77 -17.04 -38.72
#